data_AF-A0A929B289-F1
#
_entry.id   AF-A0A929B289-F1
#
_cell.length_a   1.000
_cell.length_b   1.000
_cell.length_c   1.000
_cell.angle_alpha   90.00
_cell.angle_beta   90.00
_cell.angle_gamma   90.00
#
_symmetry.space_group_name_H-M   'P 1'
#
loop_
_entity.id
_entity.type
_entity.pdbx_description
1 polymer ?
#
loop_
_entity_poly.entity_id
_entity_poly.type
_entity_poly.pdbx_seq_one_letter_code
_entity_poly.pdbx_strand_id
1 'polypeptide(L)'
;MSNQNNQKGLVFEAGLKIPVIDLSLAESGKYLSEPETINDSLLELLSEENDLSSLVIVKLDKDRGKQFQYEDPKLAEQIYLNQLERVDFGDNIKRGVIFSSGKSVYFGNKELIDRIRNQFFKTQPDHCCRYGSLLVSSCLQGAALFDSSKDNSPIRVKIVDSQSSDLKEREAAADFFTGDCHGKISPQLAQEVGAKSKRPFQFRMAWMTAWDKGETKHSTPNTSFLAKGTFLPNRTLTEDRGYDIILDRSSIKGIAKDKLNELVPCGDYQLPKMALGNRANAELQKYDNSWQFSIWFSQSAIASDLVPAAKAEAQRLAQIQSNPLKLNRYIVEQHERKANFIQTDDDAVNIDVNEDEPEAKESRLVSLLRQDTKGLLTGYPKLVEFQRSQLRKIWLNLAIKGALHHDSAMAQPCDNLKSGTIVAPHLENGTEVIVTRYPIVSKDNIRRYTVDNNQIAAQSLLNYRGCIFIRSDQAMQHHQCDFDGDQLIVTPASRFPRISQEIRGCNEPAEYPSVVKREKTDYGKPKYTNLKQIAAAIKQNSIGYIATLIGRVQSSSNPYQKQSRQEKFEAVKRKLLGKLFDALQIEVDSPKSAARYQDHHEDIIARTKNWIEKFPTPLFDYKKDERVYKTSCLPTSTDNNIDYIAEKAVNPQWSRTRIKSWELDRFGFLFDEPENKEDVKYWEQVCLPKAEEIKQRYLDRSREIHQASKDDPERKKQEFAQLYEDLRAIVDEEFPDPQDRMLAASAMWKLETNNKSLKNHIAECKKLACRLNSTIELVKEHQFVKSLEPQETCVVSVPFVRRDNSQSNSDVINNRKNTSYRPLAAEFKAYLDKQGVNYEATVNSDLPLIDFALIDPQPELIKNLQAKLGNNDNDCFLWQEHNLSTYKGDTVPLRIVPPKDYTWVEMNEDNFSKGSLVLNLFTSEICQRLEEYQFTSFKLIGAKHNDYSQVDFSDKRLHNKEFEFVVGKYNNPNDYRHGQPMVQLKGKDLAMFEPQSPRLPVGSIFTASIEQSKGALILHVKPESVRLPESTLPKRSFEKQKVDTVKPQRKRLHRKFHLDTPSRLPMDKEVNGNIPAKKKRNFNLDLEIPNSTAETEREPETNQTKTQPAIKQLLSQDASIVLHQSIKSQHQKTGENQLKIDSKGEWTATIRGHDCKVCAPQSGSLRDLQKKVVFQSNLATDKINNSLSEANAERFFKMCEQETKKESLTSTKTNRLKRKSKQEQLSI
;
A
#
# COMPACT_ATOMS: atom_id res chain seq x y z
N MET A 1 26.77 -45.75 -15.11
CA MET A 1 26.42 -45.77 -16.54
C MET A 1 25.08 -45.04 -16.68
N SER A 2 25.08 -43.98 -17.49
CA SER A 2 23.97 -43.16 -18.01
C SER A 2 22.72 -42.94 -17.15
N ASN A 3 22.68 -41.77 -16.48
CA ASN A 3 21.46 -41.03 -16.14
C ASN A 3 20.81 -40.51 -17.43
N GLN A 4 19.84 -41.25 -17.97
CA GLN A 4 18.88 -40.76 -18.96
C GLN A 4 17.68 -41.72 -18.91
N ASN A 5 16.58 -41.27 -18.29
CA ASN A 5 15.18 -41.60 -18.64
C ASN A 5 14.24 -41.27 -17.47
N ASN A 6 14.01 -39.97 -17.26
CA ASN A 6 12.70 -39.48 -16.83
C ASN A 6 12.22 -38.54 -17.93
N GLN A 7 11.58 -39.09 -18.97
CA GLN A 7 10.87 -38.26 -19.95
C GLN A 7 9.72 -37.54 -19.23
N LYS A 8 9.92 -36.23 -19.05
CA LYS A 8 8.87 -35.24 -18.77
C LYS A 8 7.71 -35.51 -19.73
N GLY A 9 6.54 -35.93 -19.23
CA GLY A 9 5.34 -35.97 -20.07
C GLY A 9 5.06 -34.56 -20.58
N LEU A 10 4.75 -34.39 -21.87
CA LEU A 10 4.50 -33.13 -22.61
C LEU A 10 4.49 -31.87 -21.71
N VAL A 11 5.68 -31.44 -21.29
CA VAL A 11 5.85 -30.12 -20.68
C VAL A 11 6.08 -29.20 -21.85
N PHE A 12 5.22 -28.20 -22.02
CA PHE A 12 5.43 -27.16 -23.04
C PHE A 12 6.83 -26.56 -22.82
N GLU A 13 7.74 -26.70 -23.79
CA GLU A 13 9.13 -26.20 -23.65
C GLU A 13 9.20 -24.70 -23.32
N ALA A 14 8.12 -23.97 -23.59
CA ALA A 14 7.95 -22.54 -23.30
C ALA A 14 6.71 -22.21 -22.41
N GLY A 15 6.13 -23.20 -21.71
CA GLY A 15 4.90 -23.04 -20.90
C GLY A 15 3.59 -22.98 -21.69
N LEU A 16 2.47 -23.21 -21.02
CA LEU A 16 1.13 -23.05 -21.59
C LEU A 16 0.81 -21.56 -21.83
N LYS A 17 0.85 -21.15 -23.10
CA LYS A 17 0.49 -19.80 -23.52
C LYS A 17 -1.01 -19.67 -23.71
N ILE A 18 -1.65 -18.79 -22.95
CA ILE A 18 -3.10 -18.57 -22.99
C ILE A 18 -3.38 -17.13 -23.43
N PRO A 19 -4.23 -16.93 -24.47
CA PRO A 19 -4.68 -15.60 -24.85
C PRO A 19 -5.39 -14.87 -23.69
N VAL A 20 -5.14 -13.57 -23.58
CA VAL A 20 -5.70 -12.73 -22.50
C VAL A 20 -6.55 -11.61 -23.10
N ILE A 21 -7.78 -11.47 -22.61
CA ILE A 21 -8.62 -10.31 -22.82
C ILE A 21 -8.61 -9.47 -21.54
N ASP A 22 -8.25 -8.20 -21.68
CA ASP A 22 -8.31 -7.23 -20.58
C ASP A 22 -9.51 -6.29 -20.75
N LEU A 23 -10.43 -6.31 -19.78
CA LEU A 23 -11.65 -5.50 -19.76
C LEU A 23 -11.41 -4.06 -19.28
N SER A 24 -10.22 -3.73 -18.77
CA SER A 24 -9.85 -2.34 -18.46
C SER A 24 -9.57 -1.50 -19.71
N LEU A 25 -9.21 -2.15 -20.82
CA LEU A 25 -8.80 -1.47 -22.06
C LEU A 25 -9.99 -1.08 -22.97
N ALA A 26 -11.12 -1.78 -22.88
CA ALA A 26 -12.33 -1.54 -23.67
C ALA A 26 -13.56 -2.19 -23.02
N GLU A 27 -14.77 -1.67 -23.29
CA GLU A 27 -16.00 -2.19 -22.65
C GLU A 27 -16.31 -3.67 -22.97
N SER A 28 -15.97 -4.13 -24.18
CA SER A 28 -16.07 -5.53 -24.60
C SER A 28 -14.79 -6.33 -24.36
N GLY A 29 -13.75 -5.67 -23.85
CA GLY A 29 -12.39 -6.20 -23.74
C GLY A 29 -11.54 -6.01 -24.98
N LYS A 30 -10.22 -6.02 -24.78
CA LYS A 30 -9.21 -6.06 -25.85
C LYS A 30 -8.23 -7.20 -25.58
N TYR A 31 -7.87 -7.94 -26.63
CA TYR A 31 -6.78 -8.90 -26.55
C TYR A 31 -5.45 -8.18 -26.28
N LEU A 32 -4.67 -8.72 -25.35
CA LEU A 32 -3.27 -8.31 -25.18
C LEU A 32 -2.42 -8.87 -26.32
N SER A 33 -1.37 -8.14 -26.70
CA SER A 33 -0.42 -8.56 -27.73
C SER A 33 0.35 -9.82 -27.32
N GLU A 34 0.64 -9.95 -26.04
CA GLU A 34 1.33 -11.11 -25.47
C GLU A 34 0.35 -12.00 -24.67
N PRO A 35 0.39 -13.33 -24.89
CA PRO A 35 -0.37 -14.27 -24.06
C PRO A 35 0.22 -14.38 -22.66
N GLU A 36 -0.60 -14.74 -21.68
CA GLU A 36 -0.11 -15.09 -20.35
C GLU A 36 0.43 -16.52 -20.39
N THR A 37 1.70 -16.68 -20.01
CA THR A 37 2.35 -17.99 -19.97
C THR A 37 2.19 -18.56 -18.57
N ILE A 38 1.41 -19.63 -18.44
CA ILE A 38 1.35 -20.43 -17.22
C ILE A 38 2.40 -21.51 -17.34
N ASN A 39 3.37 -21.52 -16.42
CA ASN A 39 4.38 -22.56 -16.32
C ASN A 39 4.09 -23.46 -15.12
N ASP A 40 4.58 -24.69 -15.21
CA ASP A 40 4.81 -25.57 -14.07
C ASP A 40 3.54 -25.90 -13.27
N SER A 41 2.40 -26.01 -13.97
CA SER A 41 1.08 -26.12 -13.33
C SER A 41 0.46 -27.51 -13.51
N LEU A 42 -0.56 -27.83 -12.68
CA LEU A 42 -1.29 -29.10 -12.86
C LEU A 42 -2.07 -29.14 -14.18
N LEU A 43 -2.58 -28.00 -14.66
CA LEU A 43 -3.41 -27.94 -15.87
C LEU A 43 -2.65 -28.48 -17.10
N GLU A 44 -1.36 -28.19 -17.20
CA GLU A 44 -0.48 -28.67 -18.28
C GLU A 44 -0.39 -30.19 -18.33
N LEU A 45 -0.43 -30.86 -17.18
CA LEU A 45 -0.30 -32.32 -17.10
C LEU A 45 -1.64 -33.05 -17.26
N LEU A 46 -2.75 -32.34 -17.11
CA LEU A 46 -4.10 -32.93 -17.06
C LEU A 46 -4.83 -32.86 -18.41
N SER A 47 -4.27 -32.20 -19.43
CA SER A 47 -4.89 -32.01 -20.74
C SER A 47 -3.87 -32.10 -21.87
N GLU A 48 -4.28 -32.49 -23.08
CA GLU A 48 -3.40 -32.39 -24.25
C GLU A 48 -3.47 -30.98 -24.87
N GLU A 49 -2.45 -30.57 -25.64
CA GLU A 49 -2.34 -29.21 -26.20
C GLU A 49 -3.56 -28.80 -27.02
N ASN A 50 -4.06 -29.70 -27.86
CA ASN A 50 -5.24 -29.46 -28.69
C ASN A 50 -6.51 -29.21 -27.85
N ASP A 51 -6.58 -29.77 -26.65
CA ASP A 51 -7.74 -29.65 -25.76
C ASP A 51 -7.87 -28.28 -25.11
N LEU A 52 -6.75 -27.57 -24.96
CA LEU A 52 -6.68 -26.25 -24.33
C LEU A 52 -6.80 -25.11 -25.35
N SER A 53 -6.90 -25.41 -26.64
CA SER A 53 -6.98 -24.44 -27.74
C SER A 53 -8.12 -23.42 -27.61
N SER A 54 -9.21 -23.77 -26.91
CA SER A 54 -10.34 -22.85 -26.66
C SER A 54 -10.20 -21.99 -25.40
N LEU A 55 -9.16 -22.20 -24.59
CA LEU A 55 -8.95 -21.54 -23.30
C LEU A 55 -8.58 -20.07 -23.49
N VAL A 56 -9.26 -19.17 -22.79
CA VAL A 56 -8.97 -17.72 -22.78
C VAL A 56 -9.04 -17.19 -21.36
N ILE A 57 -8.09 -16.33 -20.99
CA ILE A 57 -8.10 -15.60 -19.72
C ILE A 57 -8.85 -14.28 -19.92
N VAL A 58 -9.78 -13.98 -19.03
CA VAL A 58 -10.44 -12.66 -18.95
C VAL A 58 -10.04 -11.98 -17.65
N LYS A 59 -9.42 -10.80 -17.77
CA LYS A 59 -9.07 -9.91 -16.65
C LYS A 59 -10.12 -8.81 -16.52
N LEU A 60 -10.71 -8.68 -15.33
CA LEU A 60 -11.75 -7.70 -15.05
C LEU A 60 -11.15 -6.32 -14.76
N ASP A 61 -11.84 -5.26 -15.20
CA ASP A 61 -11.58 -3.89 -14.76
C ASP A 61 -12.00 -3.75 -13.29
N LYS A 62 -11.01 -3.70 -12.41
CA LYS A 62 -11.21 -3.67 -10.97
C LYS A 62 -11.79 -2.35 -10.48
N ASP A 63 -11.33 -1.25 -11.05
CA ASP A 63 -11.56 0.07 -10.49
C ASP A 63 -13.03 0.49 -10.64
N ARG A 64 -13.67 0.09 -11.75
CA ARG A 64 -15.12 0.28 -11.97
C ARG A 64 -15.99 -0.25 -10.82
N GLY A 65 -15.69 -1.44 -10.29
CA GLY A 65 -16.47 -2.02 -9.19
C GLY A 65 -15.98 -1.60 -7.81
N LYS A 66 -14.68 -1.30 -7.67
CA LYS A 66 -14.01 -1.02 -6.40
C LYS A 66 -14.55 0.23 -5.72
N GLN A 67 -14.93 1.27 -6.48
CA GLN A 67 -15.52 2.50 -5.94
C GLN A 67 -16.80 2.21 -5.15
N PHE A 68 -17.63 1.28 -5.64
CA PHE A 68 -18.91 0.94 -5.01
C PHE A 68 -18.79 -0.20 -4.01
N GLN A 69 -17.69 -0.95 -4.03
CA GLN A 69 -17.54 -2.19 -3.27
C GLN A 69 -17.85 -2.06 -1.77
N TYR A 70 -17.58 -0.90 -1.17
CA TYR A 70 -17.80 -0.66 0.27
C TYR A 70 -19.13 0.03 0.59
N GLU A 71 -19.67 0.80 -0.35
CA GLU A 71 -20.89 1.59 -0.15
C GLU A 71 -22.13 0.86 -0.66
N ASP A 72 -22.01 0.23 -1.82
CA ASP A 72 -22.99 -0.66 -2.43
C ASP A 72 -22.30 -1.89 -3.03
N PRO A 73 -21.99 -2.91 -2.21
CA PRO A 73 -21.38 -4.16 -2.67
C PRO A 73 -22.22 -4.88 -3.73
N LYS A 74 -23.55 -4.74 -3.70
CA LYS A 74 -24.41 -5.40 -4.71
C LYS A 74 -24.23 -4.74 -6.07
N LEU A 75 -24.14 -3.41 -6.11
CA LEU A 75 -23.81 -2.68 -7.33
C LEU A 75 -22.42 -3.05 -7.84
N ALA A 76 -21.42 -3.16 -6.97
CA ALA A 76 -20.07 -3.60 -7.36
C ALA A 76 -20.09 -5.01 -7.98
N GLU A 77 -20.84 -5.95 -7.39
CA GLU A 77 -21.06 -7.28 -7.96
C GLU A 77 -21.66 -7.22 -9.36
N GLN A 78 -22.70 -6.41 -9.53
CA GLN A 78 -23.40 -6.24 -10.79
C GLN A 78 -22.49 -5.62 -11.85
N ILE A 79 -21.62 -4.68 -11.48
CA ILE A 79 -20.64 -4.09 -12.39
C ILE A 79 -19.68 -5.15 -12.91
N TYR A 80 -19.11 -6.00 -12.03
CA TYR A 80 -18.22 -7.09 -12.47
C TYR A 80 -18.97 -8.15 -13.29
N LEU A 81 -20.22 -8.44 -12.97
CA LEU A 81 -21.05 -9.35 -13.74
C LEU A 81 -21.31 -8.81 -15.16
N ASN A 82 -21.71 -7.54 -15.28
CA ASN A 82 -21.97 -6.89 -16.56
C ASN A 82 -20.72 -6.92 -17.46
N GLN A 83 -19.53 -6.76 -16.88
CA GLN A 83 -18.27 -6.92 -17.61
C GLN A 83 -18.13 -8.34 -18.19
N LEU A 84 -18.33 -9.38 -17.39
CA LEU A 84 -18.28 -10.79 -17.84
C LEU A 84 -19.38 -11.17 -18.84
N GLU A 85 -20.48 -10.42 -18.88
CA GLU A 85 -21.58 -10.63 -19.84
C GLU A 85 -21.31 -9.99 -21.20
N ARG A 86 -20.48 -8.94 -21.26
CA ARG A 86 -20.17 -8.16 -22.47
C ARG A 86 -18.90 -8.57 -23.20
N VAL A 87 -18.17 -9.56 -22.68
CA VAL A 87 -16.92 -10.04 -23.30
C VAL A 87 -17.20 -10.51 -24.73
N ASP A 88 -16.50 -9.90 -25.69
CA ASP A 88 -16.47 -10.36 -27.07
C ASP A 88 -15.13 -11.06 -27.35
N PHE A 89 -15.21 -12.30 -27.84
CA PHE A 89 -14.04 -13.12 -28.14
C PHE A 89 -13.55 -12.98 -29.58
N GLY A 90 -14.34 -12.37 -30.48
CA GLY A 90 -13.93 -12.05 -31.85
C GLY A 90 -13.67 -13.22 -32.82
N ASP A 91 -13.89 -14.46 -32.39
CA ASP A 91 -13.53 -15.68 -33.14
C ASP A 91 -14.71 -16.66 -33.36
N ASN A 92 -15.95 -16.20 -33.14
CA ASN A 92 -17.19 -16.97 -33.25
C ASN A 92 -17.28 -18.24 -32.38
N ILE A 93 -16.31 -18.51 -31.50
CA ILE A 93 -16.35 -19.66 -30.58
C ILE A 93 -17.15 -19.25 -29.34
N LYS A 94 -18.26 -19.96 -29.09
CA LYS A 94 -19.06 -19.76 -27.87
C LYS A 94 -18.30 -20.28 -26.66
N ARG A 95 -17.92 -19.36 -25.77
CA ARG A 95 -17.22 -19.69 -24.52
C ARG A 95 -18.06 -19.42 -23.27
N GLY A 96 -17.82 -20.22 -22.23
CA GLY A 96 -18.37 -20.04 -20.89
C GLY A 96 -17.29 -20.15 -19.82
N VAL A 97 -17.64 -19.76 -18.58
CA VAL A 97 -16.70 -19.83 -17.45
C VAL A 97 -16.40 -21.27 -17.09
N ILE A 98 -15.12 -21.62 -17.04
CA ILE A 98 -14.63 -22.91 -16.56
C ILE A 98 -14.34 -22.82 -15.06
N PHE A 99 -13.50 -21.86 -14.65
CA PHE A 99 -13.07 -21.63 -13.27
C PHE A 99 -12.52 -20.19 -13.08
N SER A 100 -12.19 -19.83 -11.85
CA SER A 100 -11.53 -18.56 -11.53
C SER A 100 -10.28 -18.76 -10.67
N SER A 101 -9.30 -17.88 -10.85
CA SER A 101 -8.08 -17.82 -10.03
C SER A 101 -7.65 -16.37 -9.84
N GLY A 102 -7.58 -15.91 -8.59
CA GLY A 102 -7.18 -14.55 -8.26
C GLY A 102 -7.99 -13.50 -9.03
N LYS A 103 -7.31 -12.68 -9.84
CA LYS A 103 -7.92 -11.63 -10.68
C LYS A 103 -8.51 -12.16 -11.98
N SER A 104 -8.07 -13.32 -12.43
CA SER A 104 -8.42 -13.91 -13.72
C SER A 104 -9.68 -14.79 -13.66
N VAL A 105 -10.43 -14.82 -14.76
CA VAL A 105 -11.55 -15.75 -15.00
C VAL A 105 -11.24 -16.52 -16.28
N TYR A 106 -11.33 -17.85 -16.24
CA TYR A 106 -10.94 -18.72 -17.34
C TYR A 106 -12.17 -19.16 -18.11
N PHE A 107 -12.15 -18.94 -19.42
CA PHE A 107 -13.22 -19.26 -20.35
C PHE A 107 -12.81 -20.35 -21.32
N GLY A 108 -13.76 -21.19 -21.73
CA GLY A 108 -13.54 -22.21 -22.75
C GLY A 108 -14.82 -22.64 -23.44
N ASN A 109 -14.70 -23.44 -24.49
CA ASN A 109 -15.85 -24.01 -25.18
C ASN A 109 -16.59 -25.04 -24.30
N LYS A 110 -17.75 -25.52 -24.77
CA LYS A 110 -18.57 -26.48 -24.02
C LYS A 110 -17.82 -27.78 -23.68
N GLU A 111 -17.03 -28.30 -24.61
CA GLU A 111 -16.29 -29.56 -24.44
C GLU A 111 -15.24 -29.45 -23.31
N LEU A 112 -14.48 -28.35 -23.28
CA LEU A 112 -13.48 -28.11 -22.24
C LEU A 112 -14.12 -27.86 -20.87
N ILE A 113 -15.24 -27.12 -20.85
CA ILE A 113 -16.06 -26.92 -19.65
C ILE A 113 -16.52 -28.26 -19.09
N ASP A 114 -17.15 -29.10 -19.92
CA ASP A 114 -17.69 -30.39 -19.50
C ASP A 114 -16.56 -31.30 -19.02
N ARG A 115 -15.41 -31.30 -19.67
CA ARG A 115 -14.25 -32.08 -19.25
C ARG A 115 -13.74 -31.67 -17.87
N ILE A 116 -13.32 -30.42 -17.69
CA ILE A 116 -12.70 -29.98 -16.42
C ILE A 116 -13.71 -30.05 -15.27
N ARG A 117 -14.96 -29.60 -15.50
CA ARG A 117 -15.97 -29.54 -14.44
C ARG A 117 -16.52 -30.91 -14.07
N ASN A 118 -16.87 -31.75 -15.05
CA ASN A 118 -17.40 -33.08 -14.76
C ASN A 118 -16.31 -34.02 -14.22
N GLN A 119 -15.02 -33.73 -14.49
CA GLN A 119 -13.92 -34.46 -13.88
C GLN A 119 -13.76 -34.12 -12.40
N PHE A 120 -13.53 -32.85 -12.05
CA PHE A 120 -13.07 -32.49 -10.69
C PHE A 120 -14.12 -31.83 -9.79
N PHE A 121 -15.21 -31.32 -10.34
CA PHE A 121 -16.19 -30.47 -9.64
C PHE A 121 -17.63 -30.98 -9.78
N LYS A 122 -17.81 -32.25 -10.15
CA LYS A 122 -19.12 -32.85 -10.48
C LYS A 122 -20.14 -32.74 -9.34
N THR A 123 -19.72 -33.01 -8.12
CA THR A 123 -20.62 -33.00 -6.95
C THR A 123 -20.99 -31.58 -6.51
N GLN A 124 -20.18 -30.58 -6.88
CA GLN A 124 -20.37 -29.21 -6.45
C GLN A 124 -19.78 -28.23 -7.48
N PRO A 125 -20.53 -27.84 -8.52
CA PRO A 125 -19.98 -27.09 -9.64
C PRO A 125 -19.42 -25.70 -9.30
N ASP A 126 -19.89 -25.04 -8.23
CA ASP A 126 -19.34 -23.75 -7.79
C ASP A 126 -17.92 -23.84 -7.22
N HIS A 127 -17.47 -25.05 -6.87
CA HIS A 127 -16.10 -25.27 -6.41
C HIS A 127 -15.04 -24.95 -7.47
N CYS A 128 -15.39 -24.93 -8.76
CA CYS A 128 -14.46 -24.50 -9.79
C CYS A 128 -14.03 -23.03 -9.60
N CYS A 129 -14.91 -22.16 -9.11
CA CYS A 129 -14.54 -20.78 -8.82
C CYS A 129 -13.74 -20.62 -7.51
N ARG A 130 -13.91 -21.55 -6.55
CA ARG A 130 -13.22 -21.53 -5.24
C ARG A 130 -11.82 -22.16 -5.27
N TYR A 131 -11.67 -23.24 -6.04
CA TYR A 131 -10.50 -24.10 -6.05
C TYR A 131 -9.88 -24.25 -7.45
N GLY A 132 -10.38 -23.52 -8.45
CA GLY A 132 -9.81 -23.49 -9.80
C GLY A 132 -8.35 -23.05 -9.84
N SER A 133 -7.92 -22.23 -8.87
CA SER A 133 -6.51 -21.85 -8.70
C SER A 133 -5.56 -23.04 -8.54
N LEU A 134 -6.04 -24.20 -8.09
CA LEU A 134 -5.22 -25.41 -7.97
C LEU A 134 -4.71 -25.93 -9.32
N LEU A 135 -5.47 -25.70 -10.39
CA LEU A 135 -5.09 -26.12 -11.74
C LEU A 135 -3.95 -25.27 -12.29
N VAL A 136 -3.93 -23.98 -11.96
CA VAL A 136 -3.05 -22.96 -12.59
C VAL A 136 -1.96 -22.43 -11.65
N SER A 137 -1.84 -22.96 -10.44
CA SER A 137 -0.76 -22.58 -9.52
C SER A 137 0.58 -23.10 -10.05
N SER A 138 1.56 -22.22 -10.24
CA SER A 138 2.94 -22.59 -10.59
C SER A 138 3.61 -23.40 -9.48
N CYS A 139 4.44 -24.38 -9.83
CA CYS A 139 5.22 -25.19 -8.89
C CYS A 139 6.72 -24.90 -9.08
N LEU A 140 7.51 -24.95 -8.00
CA LEU A 140 8.93 -24.53 -7.95
C LEU A 140 9.83 -25.13 -9.04
N GLN A 141 9.57 -26.37 -9.47
CA GLN A 141 10.33 -27.07 -10.49
C GLN A 141 9.43 -27.75 -11.53
N GLY A 142 8.19 -27.30 -11.66
CA GLY A 142 7.17 -28.07 -12.39
C GLY A 142 6.35 -28.97 -11.48
N ALA A 143 5.11 -29.22 -11.90
CA ALA A 143 4.41 -30.42 -11.49
C ALA A 143 4.99 -31.62 -12.25
N ALA A 144 4.97 -32.80 -11.64
CA ALA A 144 5.39 -34.05 -12.24
C ALA A 144 4.21 -35.02 -12.37
N LEU A 145 4.16 -35.73 -13.50
CA LEU A 145 3.25 -36.84 -13.72
C LEU A 145 3.98 -38.16 -13.45
N PHE A 146 3.57 -38.84 -12.39
CA PHE A 146 4.02 -40.19 -12.05
C PHE A 146 3.14 -41.19 -12.81
N ASP A 147 3.74 -42.13 -13.53
CA ASP A 147 3.04 -43.09 -14.39
C ASP A 147 3.69 -44.48 -14.31
N SER A 148 3.02 -45.37 -13.58
CA SER A 148 3.46 -46.75 -13.34
C SER A 148 3.50 -47.61 -14.60
N SER A 149 2.94 -47.18 -15.74
CA SER A 149 3.11 -47.93 -16.99
C SER A 149 4.57 -47.96 -17.48
N LYS A 150 5.45 -47.14 -16.88
CA LYS A 150 6.87 -47.07 -17.22
C LYS A 150 7.73 -48.06 -16.43
N ASP A 151 7.39 -48.37 -15.18
CA ASP A 151 8.22 -49.14 -14.24
C ASP A 151 7.44 -50.21 -13.45
N ASN A 152 6.13 -50.33 -13.70
CA ASN A 152 5.19 -51.23 -13.04
C ASN A 152 5.07 -51.02 -11.51
N SER A 153 5.33 -49.79 -11.03
CA SER A 153 5.25 -49.44 -9.60
C SER A 153 4.19 -48.35 -9.34
N PRO A 154 2.94 -48.70 -9.00
CA PRO A 154 1.92 -47.70 -8.67
C PRO A 154 2.25 -46.96 -7.38
N ILE A 155 1.85 -45.69 -7.28
CA ILE A 155 2.03 -44.88 -6.07
C ILE A 155 1.07 -45.38 -4.99
N ARG A 156 1.61 -45.79 -3.85
CA ARG A 156 0.83 -46.30 -2.71
C ARG A 156 0.42 -45.13 -1.81
N VAL A 157 -0.88 -44.92 -1.67
CA VAL A 157 -1.44 -43.80 -0.92
C VAL A 157 -2.30 -44.31 0.23
N LYS A 158 -2.02 -43.87 1.45
CA LYS A 158 -2.90 -44.04 2.60
C LYS A 158 -3.78 -42.80 2.76
N ILE A 159 -5.10 -42.97 2.77
CA ILE A 159 -6.04 -41.88 3.10
C ILE A 159 -6.59 -42.08 4.52
N VAL A 160 -6.50 -41.05 5.34
CA VAL A 160 -6.97 -40.98 6.73
C VAL A 160 -7.83 -39.74 6.96
N ASP A 161 -8.54 -39.65 8.08
CA ASP A 161 -9.30 -38.44 8.43
C ASP A 161 -9.19 -38.10 9.92
N SER A 162 -8.41 -37.06 10.20
CA SER A 162 -8.23 -36.49 11.55
C SER A 162 -9.48 -35.81 12.13
N GLN A 163 -10.46 -35.46 11.29
CA GLN A 163 -11.72 -34.79 11.67
C GLN A 163 -12.93 -35.73 11.65
N SER A 164 -12.73 -37.04 11.43
CA SER A 164 -13.82 -38.01 11.36
C SER A 164 -14.62 -38.12 12.66
N SER A 165 -15.93 -38.35 12.52
CA SER A 165 -16.75 -38.74 13.67
C SER A 165 -16.45 -40.17 14.15
N ASP A 166 -15.86 -41.01 13.31
CA ASP A 166 -15.38 -42.34 13.69
C ASP A 166 -14.07 -42.23 14.48
N LEU A 167 -14.06 -42.80 15.69
CA LEU A 167 -12.88 -42.83 16.54
C LEU A 167 -11.71 -43.59 15.89
N LYS A 168 -11.98 -44.68 15.17
CA LYS A 168 -10.92 -45.49 14.53
C LYS A 168 -10.21 -44.74 13.42
N GLU A 169 -10.94 -43.95 12.63
CA GLU A 169 -10.35 -43.12 11.58
C GLU A 169 -9.46 -42.02 12.18
N ARG A 170 -9.90 -41.40 13.28
CA ARG A 170 -9.09 -40.41 14.01
C ARG A 170 -7.85 -41.00 14.66
N GLU A 171 -7.96 -42.18 15.27
CA GLU A 171 -6.81 -42.90 15.83
C GLU A 171 -5.80 -43.26 14.73
N ALA A 172 -6.26 -43.68 13.56
CA ALA A 172 -5.40 -43.94 12.41
C ALA A 172 -4.69 -42.67 11.92
N ALA A 173 -5.39 -41.55 11.82
CA ALA A 173 -4.78 -40.26 11.47
C ALA A 173 -3.71 -39.82 12.49
N ALA A 174 -3.99 -40.01 13.78
CA ALA A 174 -3.06 -39.70 14.86
C ALA A 174 -1.79 -40.56 14.82
N ASP A 175 -1.88 -41.86 14.50
CA ASP A 175 -0.72 -42.76 14.35
C ASP A 175 0.22 -42.31 13.22
N PHE A 176 -0.31 -41.67 12.18
CA PHE A 176 0.49 -41.07 11.10
C PHE A 176 0.85 -39.61 11.34
N PHE A 177 0.47 -39.02 12.48
CA PHE A 177 0.68 -37.61 12.80
C PHE A 177 0.17 -36.67 11.69
N THR A 178 -0.99 -36.97 11.10
CA THR A 178 -1.66 -36.09 10.13
C THR A 178 -2.56 -35.07 10.85
N GLY A 179 -3.13 -34.13 10.08
CA GLY A 179 -4.03 -33.10 10.59
C GLY A 179 -4.72 -32.38 9.43
N ASP A 180 -5.47 -31.31 9.73
CA ASP A 180 -6.20 -30.54 8.70
C ASP A 180 -5.26 -30.05 7.59
N CYS A 181 -5.44 -30.60 6.40
CA CYS A 181 -4.64 -30.39 5.19
C CYS A 181 -3.15 -30.77 5.32
N HIS A 182 -2.79 -31.67 6.24
CA HIS A 182 -1.41 -32.08 6.48
C HIS A 182 -1.21 -33.59 6.27
N GLY A 183 -0.19 -33.95 5.49
CA GLY A 183 0.17 -35.34 5.18
C GLY A 183 1.66 -35.66 5.33
N LYS A 184 2.02 -36.92 5.07
CA LYS A 184 3.41 -37.38 4.97
C LYS A 184 3.72 -37.86 3.56
N ILE A 185 4.98 -37.76 3.18
CA ILE A 185 5.47 -38.25 1.88
C ILE A 185 6.81 -38.96 2.05
N SER A 186 7.08 -39.94 1.20
CA SER A 186 8.39 -40.58 1.15
C SER A 186 9.46 -39.56 0.74
N PRO A 187 10.64 -39.55 1.40
CA PRO A 187 11.72 -38.67 1.00
C PRO A 187 12.15 -38.83 -0.47
N GLN A 188 12.07 -40.05 -1.01
CA GLN A 188 12.35 -40.30 -2.43
C GLN A 188 11.38 -39.55 -3.34
N LEU A 189 10.06 -39.74 -3.16
CA LEU A 189 9.06 -39.09 -4.00
C LEU A 189 9.07 -37.57 -3.84
N ALA A 190 9.32 -37.08 -2.62
CA ALA A 190 9.47 -35.65 -2.36
C ALA A 190 10.62 -35.02 -3.16
N GLN A 191 11.76 -35.73 -3.27
CA GLN A 191 12.92 -35.25 -4.03
C GLN A 191 12.60 -35.12 -5.53
N GLU A 192 11.75 -35.99 -6.08
CA GLU A 192 11.38 -35.98 -7.51
C GLU A 192 10.56 -34.74 -7.90
N VAL A 193 9.88 -34.10 -6.94
CA VAL A 193 9.16 -32.83 -7.13
C VAL A 193 9.95 -31.62 -6.59
N GLY A 194 11.27 -31.77 -6.38
CA GLY A 194 12.13 -30.67 -5.95
C GLY A 194 11.99 -30.26 -4.48
N ALA A 195 11.39 -31.10 -3.63
CA ALA A 195 11.33 -30.83 -2.20
C ALA A 195 12.71 -30.95 -1.54
N LYS A 196 13.00 -30.04 -0.60
CA LYS A 196 14.25 -30.05 0.16
C LYS A 196 14.15 -31.07 1.30
N SER A 197 15.21 -31.86 1.48
CA SER A 197 15.28 -32.84 2.58
C SER A 197 15.06 -32.18 3.95
N LYS A 198 14.27 -32.84 4.81
CA LYS A 198 13.91 -32.38 6.16
C LYS A 198 13.25 -30.99 6.19
N ARG A 199 12.48 -30.66 5.15
CA ARG A 199 11.61 -29.48 5.14
C ARG A 199 10.22 -29.91 4.70
N PRO A 200 9.16 -29.53 5.43
CA PRO A 200 7.83 -29.63 4.89
C PRO A 200 7.69 -28.74 3.65
N PHE A 201 6.72 -29.03 2.80
CA PHE A 201 6.44 -28.22 1.62
C PHE A 201 4.95 -28.20 1.30
N GLN A 202 4.46 -27.12 0.70
CA GLN A 202 3.09 -27.04 0.20
C GLN A 202 2.99 -27.80 -1.13
N PHE A 203 1.93 -28.60 -1.29
CA PHE A 203 1.74 -29.40 -2.50
C PHE A 203 0.46 -29.06 -3.26
N ARG A 204 0.46 -29.43 -4.53
CA ARG A 204 -0.73 -29.52 -5.38
C ARG A 204 -0.75 -30.93 -5.98
N MET A 205 -1.87 -31.62 -5.89
CA MET A 205 -2.01 -32.99 -6.38
C MET A 205 -3.31 -33.17 -7.14
N ALA A 206 -3.30 -34.03 -8.16
CA ALA A 206 -4.50 -34.44 -8.87
C ALA A 206 -4.50 -35.96 -9.16
N TRP A 207 -5.70 -36.53 -9.12
CA TRP A 207 -6.01 -37.90 -9.54
C TRP A 207 -7.18 -37.89 -10.50
N MET A 208 -7.08 -38.65 -11.59
CA MET A 208 -8.15 -38.84 -12.57
C MET A 208 -8.56 -40.31 -12.65
N THR A 209 -9.86 -40.59 -12.56
CA THR A 209 -10.43 -41.94 -12.75
C THR A 209 -10.13 -42.51 -14.13
N ALA A 210 -9.95 -41.67 -15.15
CA ALA A 210 -9.54 -42.08 -16.50
C ALA A 210 -8.13 -42.70 -16.56
N TRP A 211 -7.32 -42.51 -15.51
CA TRP A 211 -6.00 -43.16 -15.40
C TRP A 211 -6.07 -44.59 -14.87
N ASP A 212 -7.22 -45.00 -14.35
CA ASP A 212 -7.48 -46.40 -14.02
C ASP A 212 -7.89 -47.14 -15.30
N LYS A 213 -7.03 -48.04 -15.78
CA LYS A 213 -7.25 -48.78 -17.03
C LYS A 213 -8.19 -49.99 -16.86
N GLY A 214 -8.75 -50.24 -15.67
CA GLY A 214 -9.70 -51.33 -15.43
C GLY A 214 -9.15 -52.75 -15.55
N GLU A 215 -7.89 -52.92 -15.97
CA GLU A 215 -7.21 -54.22 -16.13
C GLU A 215 -6.42 -54.65 -14.88
N THR A 216 -6.30 -53.79 -13.88
CA THR A 216 -5.48 -54.03 -12.68
C THR A 216 -6.30 -54.18 -11.41
N LYS A 217 -5.94 -55.17 -10.56
CA LYS A 217 -6.54 -55.47 -9.23
C LYS A 217 -6.27 -54.40 -8.15
N HIS A 218 -6.04 -53.14 -8.52
CA HIS A 218 -5.65 -52.06 -7.59
C HIS A 218 -6.88 -51.41 -6.95
N SER A 219 -6.78 -51.01 -5.68
CA SER A 219 -7.80 -50.17 -5.03
C SER A 219 -7.56 -48.72 -5.42
N THR A 220 -8.47 -48.11 -6.17
CA THR A 220 -8.43 -46.71 -6.62
C THR A 220 -9.64 -45.93 -6.08
N PRO A 221 -9.55 -44.59 -5.93
CA PRO A 221 -10.68 -43.75 -5.55
C PRO A 221 -11.78 -43.74 -6.63
N ASN A 222 -13.06 -43.77 -6.21
CA ASN A 222 -14.23 -43.86 -7.10
C ASN A 222 -14.51 -42.58 -7.91
N THR A 223 -13.81 -41.49 -7.61
CA THR A 223 -13.96 -40.21 -8.28
C THR A 223 -12.60 -39.53 -8.43
N SER A 224 -12.52 -38.64 -9.43
CA SER A 224 -11.35 -37.77 -9.59
C SER A 224 -11.38 -36.66 -8.57
N PHE A 225 -10.21 -36.15 -8.20
CA PHE A 225 -10.10 -35.07 -7.24
C PHE A 225 -8.84 -34.25 -7.42
N LEU A 226 -8.88 -33.04 -6.85
CA LEU A 226 -7.73 -32.20 -6.60
C LEU A 226 -7.41 -32.24 -5.11
N ALA A 227 -6.14 -32.10 -4.75
CA ALA A 227 -5.72 -32.02 -3.36
C ALA A 227 -4.67 -30.92 -3.15
N LYS A 228 -4.70 -30.34 -1.96
CA LYS A 228 -3.73 -29.34 -1.52
C LYS A 228 -3.45 -29.50 -0.02
N GLY A 229 -2.29 -29.04 0.40
CA GLY A 229 -1.91 -29.05 1.80
C GLY A 229 -0.41 -28.93 1.97
N THR A 230 0.08 -29.40 3.11
CA THR A 230 1.51 -29.57 3.36
C THR A 230 1.88 -31.04 3.45
N PHE A 231 3.03 -31.41 2.89
CA PHE A 231 3.67 -32.71 3.10
C PHE A 231 4.93 -32.56 3.94
N LEU A 232 5.10 -33.46 4.91
CA LEU A 232 6.34 -33.65 5.65
C LEU A 232 7.08 -34.90 5.15
N PRO A 233 8.29 -34.77 4.56
CA PRO A 233 9.08 -35.92 4.15
C PRO A 233 9.50 -36.79 5.35
N ASN A 234 8.98 -38.02 5.45
CA ASN A 234 9.22 -38.89 6.61
C ASN A 234 9.25 -40.38 6.24
N ARG A 235 10.45 -40.96 6.16
CA ARG A 235 10.67 -42.37 5.79
C ARG A 235 9.98 -43.36 6.73
N THR A 236 10.05 -43.13 8.03
CA THR A 236 9.56 -44.07 9.05
C THR A 236 8.04 -44.23 9.02
N LEU A 237 7.32 -43.18 8.65
CA LEU A 237 5.86 -43.23 8.52
C LEU A 237 5.41 -43.66 7.12
N THR A 238 6.29 -43.60 6.10
CA THR A 238 5.96 -43.88 4.70
C THR A 238 6.61 -45.16 4.22
N GLU A 239 7.84 -45.10 3.67
CA GLU A 239 8.55 -46.24 3.07
C GLU A 239 8.60 -47.45 4.00
N ASP A 240 8.95 -47.25 5.26
CA ASP A 240 9.09 -48.32 6.26
C ASP A 240 7.75 -48.97 6.61
N ARG A 241 6.63 -48.31 6.30
CA ARG A 241 5.25 -48.80 6.45
C ARG A 241 4.59 -49.17 5.12
N GLY A 242 5.32 -49.12 4.02
CA GLY A 242 4.85 -49.52 2.70
C GLY A 242 3.99 -48.48 1.95
N TYR A 243 4.08 -47.21 2.30
CA TYR A 243 3.36 -46.12 1.62
C TYR A 243 4.33 -45.11 1.02
N ASP A 244 3.90 -44.46 -0.06
CA ASP A 244 4.64 -43.35 -0.68
C ASP A 244 4.04 -42.01 -0.24
N ILE A 245 2.72 -41.95 -0.05
CA ILE A 245 1.99 -40.78 0.47
C ILE A 245 1.01 -41.21 1.56
N ILE A 246 0.90 -40.39 2.61
CA ILE A 246 -0.20 -40.42 3.57
C ILE A 246 -0.91 -39.08 3.48
N LEU A 247 -2.20 -39.10 3.14
CA LEU A 247 -3.01 -37.93 2.86
C LEU A 247 -4.18 -37.87 3.84
N ASP A 248 -4.35 -36.75 4.53
CA ASP A 248 -5.57 -36.49 5.27
C ASP A 248 -6.70 -36.09 4.30
N ARG A 249 -7.89 -36.64 4.48
CA ARG A 249 -9.06 -36.43 3.62
C ARG A 249 -9.44 -34.95 3.52
N SER A 250 -9.15 -34.16 4.55
CA SER A 250 -9.33 -32.70 4.52
C SER A 250 -8.52 -32.02 3.40
N SER A 251 -7.41 -32.59 2.91
CA SER A 251 -6.64 -32.06 1.77
C SER A 251 -7.39 -32.13 0.45
N ILE A 252 -8.38 -33.01 0.31
CA ILE A 252 -9.14 -33.23 -0.94
C ILE A 252 -10.12 -32.08 -1.17
N LYS A 253 -10.09 -31.49 -2.38
CA LYS A 253 -10.91 -30.35 -2.82
C LYS A 253 -11.66 -30.71 -4.11
N GLY A 254 -12.72 -29.95 -4.40
CA GLY A 254 -13.57 -30.15 -5.58
C GLY A 254 -14.77 -31.09 -5.35
N ILE A 255 -14.73 -31.90 -4.30
CA ILE A 255 -15.83 -32.79 -3.89
C ILE A 255 -16.62 -32.17 -2.73
N ALA A 256 -17.95 -32.38 -2.71
CA ALA A 256 -18.82 -31.96 -1.63
C ALA A 256 -18.48 -32.74 -0.34
N LYS A 257 -18.40 -32.05 0.81
CA LYS A 257 -17.92 -32.66 2.07
C LYS A 257 -18.72 -33.88 2.51
N ASP A 258 -20.04 -33.83 2.37
CA ASP A 258 -20.97 -34.91 2.69
C ASP A 258 -20.86 -36.12 1.76
N LYS A 259 -20.21 -35.96 0.61
CA LYS A 259 -19.93 -37.02 -0.37
C LYS A 259 -18.53 -37.61 -0.28
N LEU A 260 -17.63 -37.02 0.51
CA LEU A 260 -16.25 -37.50 0.62
C LEU A 260 -16.16 -38.94 1.14
N ASN A 261 -16.92 -39.29 2.20
CA ASN A 261 -16.87 -40.63 2.79
C ASN A 261 -17.34 -41.73 1.82
N GLU A 262 -18.26 -41.39 0.92
CA GLU A 262 -18.80 -42.30 -0.11
C GLU A 262 -17.84 -42.46 -1.28
N LEU A 263 -17.29 -41.34 -1.77
CA LEU A 263 -16.52 -41.31 -3.01
C LEU A 263 -15.02 -41.53 -2.84
N VAL A 264 -14.48 -41.15 -1.67
CA VAL A 264 -13.08 -41.34 -1.28
C VAL A 264 -13.01 -41.76 0.19
N PRO A 265 -13.41 -43.02 0.50
CA PRO A 265 -13.33 -43.54 1.86
C PRO A 265 -11.89 -43.57 2.39
N CYS A 266 -11.72 -43.60 3.72
CA CYS A 266 -10.40 -43.83 4.31
C CYS A 266 -9.93 -45.25 3.98
N GLY A 267 -8.66 -45.41 3.62
CA GLY A 267 -8.19 -46.70 3.12
C GLY A 267 -6.82 -46.65 2.44
N ASP A 268 -6.42 -47.81 1.93
CA ASP A 268 -5.17 -48.00 1.20
C ASP A 268 -5.46 -48.01 -0.30
N TYR A 269 -4.75 -47.17 -1.03
CA TYR A 269 -4.93 -46.98 -2.47
C TYR A 269 -3.63 -47.22 -3.22
N GLN A 270 -3.76 -47.66 -4.46
CA GLN A 270 -2.65 -47.78 -5.42
C GLN A 270 -3.03 -47.00 -6.66
N LEU A 271 -2.34 -45.88 -6.91
CA LEU A 271 -2.61 -44.99 -8.02
C LEU A 271 -1.65 -45.30 -9.18
N PRO A 272 -2.15 -45.82 -10.31
CA PRO A 272 -1.31 -46.11 -11.48
C PRO A 272 -0.70 -44.85 -12.09
N LYS A 273 -1.39 -43.71 -11.98
CA LYS A 273 -0.87 -42.40 -12.34
C LYS A 273 -1.22 -41.35 -11.29
N MET A 274 -0.43 -40.30 -11.17
CA MET A 274 -0.72 -39.18 -10.27
C MET A 274 0.03 -37.93 -10.74
N ALA A 275 -0.61 -36.77 -10.72
CA ALA A 275 0.09 -35.50 -10.87
C ALA A 275 0.36 -34.88 -9.49
N LEU A 276 1.59 -34.47 -9.24
CA LEU A 276 2.01 -33.84 -7.99
C LEU A 276 3.03 -32.73 -8.26
N GLY A 277 2.85 -31.59 -7.62
CA GLY A 277 3.76 -30.46 -7.68
C GLY A 277 4.07 -29.89 -6.29
N ASN A 278 5.31 -29.43 -6.14
CA ASN A 278 5.76 -28.68 -4.97
C ASN A 278 5.58 -27.19 -5.22
N ARG A 279 4.69 -26.55 -4.45
CA ARG A 279 4.45 -25.10 -4.54
C ARG A 279 5.51 -24.30 -3.79
N ALA A 280 5.91 -24.77 -2.61
CA ALA A 280 6.59 -23.98 -1.60
C ALA A 280 7.38 -24.87 -0.64
N ASN A 281 8.71 -24.73 -0.52
CA ASN A 281 9.43 -25.37 0.59
C ASN A 281 9.33 -24.52 1.87
N ALA A 282 9.24 -25.14 3.03
CA ALA A 282 9.28 -24.42 4.30
C ALA A 282 10.61 -23.68 4.48
N GLU A 283 10.56 -22.37 4.64
CA GLU A 283 11.69 -21.49 4.89
C GLU A 283 11.36 -20.55 6.06
N LEU A 284 12.39 -20.12 6.80
CA LEU A 284 12.21 -19.06 7.80
C LEU A 284 12.15 -17.73 7.05
N GLN A 285 11.09 -16.97 7.31
CA GLN A 285 10.88 -15.68 6.67
C GLN A 285 10.92 -14.55 7.70
N LYS A 286 11.19 -13.34 7.20
CA LYS A 286 11.16 -12.10 7.98
C LYS A 286 9.95 -11.27 7.60
N TYR A 287 9.06 -11.01 8.55
CA TYR A 287 7.90 -10.15 8.31
C TYR A 287 8.19 -8.72 8.74
N ASP A 288 7.85 -7.73 7.91
CA ASP A 288 7.76 -6.35 8.38
C ASP A 288 6.76 -6.26 9.54
N ASN A 289 7.08 -5.47 10.58
CA ASN A 289 6.06 -5.09 11.55
C ASN A 289 4.94 -4.30 10.84
N SER A 290 3.73 -4.34 11.44
CA SER A 290 2.55 -3.68 10.89
C SER A 290 1.83 -2.92 11.98
N TRP A 291 1.14 -1.84 11.58
CA TRP A 291 0.21 -1.14 12.45
C TRP A 291 -0.83 -2.10 13.06
N GLN A 292 -1.22 -3.17 12.37
CA GLN A 292 -2.15 -4.18 12.89
C GLN A 292 -1.63 -4.88 14.16
N PHE A 293 -0.31 -4.95 14.36
CA PHE A 293 0.28 -5.46 15.58
C PHE A 293 0.35 -4.36 16.65
N SER A 294 0.86 -3.17 16.31
CA SER A 294 1.10 -2.11 17.31
C SER A 294 -0.17 -1.46 17.88
N ILE A 295 -1.32 -1.47 17.18
CA ILE A 295 -2.60 -0.89 17.67
C ILE A 295 -3.09 -1.43 19.02
N TRP A 296 -2.60 -2.61 19.44
CA TRP A 296 -3.10 -3.31 20.62
C TRP A 296 -2.36 -2.99 21.92
N PHE A 297 -1.25 -2.24 21.82
CA PHE A 297 -0.31 -2.04 22.93
C PHE A 297 -0.31 -0.60 23.42
N SER A 298 -0.01 -0.41 24.71
CA SER A 298 0.05 0.92 25.31
C SER A 298 1.16 1.79 24.70
N GLN A 299 1.02 3.10 24.79
CA GLN A 299 2.08 4.04 24.41
C GLN A 299 3.40 3.74 25.15
N SER A 300 3.33 3.34 26.42
CA SER A 300 4.52 3.00 27.22
C SER A 300 5.28 1.79 26.65
N ALA A 301 4.56 0.74 26.25
CA ALA A 301 5.17 -0.42 25.62
C ALA A 301 5.77 -0.08 24.24
N ILE A 302 5.06 0.68 23.42
CA ILE A 302 5.55 1.16 22.12
C ILE A 302 6.78 2.06 22.28
N ALA A 303 6.78 2.96 23.27
CA ALA A 303 7.87 3.87 23.59
C ALA A 303 9.15 3.13 23.96
N SER A 304 9.03 2.04 24.71
CA SER A 304 10.16 1.23 25.14
C SER A 304 10.71 0.38 24.00
N ASP A 305 9.83 -0.33 23.28
CA ASP A 305 10.25 -1.45 22.45
C ASP A 305 10.39 -1.09 20.97
N LEU A 306 9.60 -0.13 20.46
CA LEU A 306 9.56 0.20 19.01
C LEU A 306 10.20 1.55 18.68
N VAL A 307 9.99 2.57 19.52
CA VAL A 307 10.48 3.94 19.27
C VAL A 307 12.00 4.05 19.17
N PRO A 308 12.83 3.39 20.01
CA PRO A 308 14.29 3.55 19.94
C PRO A 308 14.86 3.11 18.58
N ALA A 309 14.34 2.00 18.05
CA ALA A 309 14.75 1.49 16.75
C ALA A 309 14.29 2.35 15.59
N ALA A 310 13.03 2.78 15.61
CA ALA A 310 12.51 3.70 14.62
C ALA A 310 13.29 5.03 14.61
N LYS A 311 13.64 5.56 15.79
CA LYS A 311 14.35 6.84 15.93
C LYS A 311 15.78 6.76 15.39
N ALA A 312 16.48 5.65 15.66
CA ALA A 312 17.81 5.43 15.12
C ALA A 312 17.81 5.34 13.59
N GLU A 313 16.85 4.64 12.98
CA GLU A 313 16.73 4.58 11.51
C GLU A 313 16.27 5.93 10.94
N ALA A 314 15.40 6.67 11.63
CA ALA A 314 14.98 8.02 11.24
C ALA A 314 16.17 9.00 11.22
N GLN A 315 17.04 8.96 12.25
CA GLN A 315 18.26 9.75 12.31
C GLN A 315 19.23 9.40 11.17
N ARG A 316 19.39 8.12 10.87
CA ARG A 316 20.19 7.65 9.72
C ARG A 316 19.61 8.18 8.41
N LEU A 317 18.29 8.09 8.23
CA LEU A 317 17.62 8.54 7.01
C LEU A 317 17.74 10.06 6.82
N ALA A 318 17.62 10.84 7.90
CA ALA A 318 17.83 12.29 7.89
C ALA A 318 19.24 12.68 7.39
N GLN A 319 20.27 11.89 7.71
CA GLN A 319 21.64 12.10 7.22
C GLN A 319 21.81 11.74 5.72
N ILE A 320 20.97 10.85 5.20
CA ILE A 320 21.07 10.34 3.82
C ILE A 320 20.25 11.20 2.84
N GLN A 321 19.06 11.64 3.23
CA GLN A 321 18.02 12.14 2.33
C GLN A 321 18.35 13.41 1.52
N SER A 322 19.38 14.17 1.91
CA SER A 322 19.84 15.36 1.19
C SER A 322 21.07 15.11 0.31
N ASN A 323 21.61 13.89 0.30
CA ASN A 323 22.73 13.49 -0.53
C ASN A 323 22.24 12.51 -1.61
N PRO A 324 22.14 12.93 -2.88
CA PRO A 324 21.63 12.08 -3.96
C PRO A 324 22.35 10.74 -4.10
N LEU A 325 23.68 10.70 -3.95
CA LEU A 325 24.46 9.47 -4.10
C LEU A 325 24.20 8.48 -2.96
N LYS A 326 24.16 8.98 -1.71
CA LYS A 326 23.83 8.15 -0.55
C LYS A 326 22.37 7.66 -0.63
N LEU A 327 21.45 8.52 -1.07
CA LEU A 327 20.05 8.15 -1.25
C LEU A 327 19.89 7.08 -2.34
N ASN A 328 20.58 7.21 -3.48
CA ASN A 328 20.57 6.20 -4.55
C ASN A 328 20.99 4.83 -4.02
N ARG A 329 22.14 4.76 -3.34
CA ARG A 329 22.63 3.52 -2.74
C ARG A 329 21.64 2.95 -1.73
N TYR A 330 21.06 3.81 -0.89
CA TYR A 330 20.07 3.37 0.07
C TYR A 330 18.83 2.78 -0.63
N ILE A 331 18.29 3.43 -1.66
CA ILE A 331 17.14 2.94 -2.44
C ILE A 331 17.47 1.60 -3.10
N VAL A 332 18.63 1.48 -3.74
CA VAL A 332 19.10 0.24 -4.38
C VAL A 332 19.24 -0.88 -3.34
N GLU A 333 19.86 -0.63 -2.19
CA GLU A 333 19.98 -1.62 -1.11
C GLU A 333 18.62 -2.07 -0.56
N GLN A 334 17.65 -1.16 -0.41
CA GLN A 334 16.30 -1.55 0.04
C GLN A 334 15.59 -2.40 -1.02
N HIS A 335 15.70 -2.02 -2.29
CA HIS A 335 15.14 -2.79 -3.40
C HIS A 335 15.75 -4.19 -3.48
N GLU A 336 17.07 -4.32 -3.37
CA GLU A 336 17.76 -5.63 -3.38
C GLU A 336 17.40 -6.49 -2.17
N ARG A 337 17.23 -5.89 -0.98
CA ARG A 337 16.71 -6.61 0.19
C ARG A 337 15.30 -7.13 -0.06
N LYS A 338 14.42 -6.32 -0.65
CA LYS A 338 13.05 -6.71 -1.00
C LYS A 338 13.03 -7.77 -2.11
N ALA A 339 13.87 -7.65 -3.14
CA ALA A 339 13.97 -8.63 -4.22
C ALA A 339 14.52 -9.97 -3.74
N ASN A 340 15.54 -9.97 -2.87
CA ASN A 340 16.03 -11.19 -2.23
C ASN A 340 14.98 -11.81 -1.29
N PHE A 341 14.07 -10.98 -0.74
CA PHE A 341 12.92 -11.44 0.03
C PHE A 341 11.87 -12.09 -0.89
N ILE A 342 11.50 -11.46 -2.00
CA ILE A 342 10.52 -11.95 -2.98
C ILE A 342 11.02 -13.20 -3.74
N GLN A 343 12.31 -13.30 -4.06
CA GLN A 343 12.89 -14.52 -4.64
C GLN A 343 12.88 -15.71 -3.67
N THR A 344 12.66 -15.47 -2.38
CA THR A 344 12.35 -16.52 -1.38
C THR A 344 10.85 -16.64 -1.08
N ASP A 345 10.00 -15.87 -1.77
CA ASP A 345 8.60 -15.61 -1.40
C ASP A 345 7.67 -15.55 -2.63
N ASP A 346 7.81 -16.52 -3.54
CA ASP A 346 6.72 -16.89 -4.48
C ASP A 346 5.47 -17.44 -3.73
N ASP A 347 5.47 -17.45 -2.39
CA ASP A 347 4.54 -18.15 -1.50
C ASP A 347 3.78 -17.25 -0.51
N ALA A 348 3.79 -15.92 -0.68
CA ALA A 348 2.94 -15.04 0.10
C ALA A 348 1.46 -15.21 -0.28
N VAL A 349 0.78 -16.13 0.41
CA VAL A 349 -0.68 -16.24 0.45
C VAL A 349 -1.27 -14.90 0.88
N ASN A 350 -1.90 -14.17 -0.05
CA ASN A 350 -2.91 -13.11 0.14
C ASN A 350 -2.92 -12.45 1.54
N ILE A 351 -1.80 -11.82 1.93
CA ILE A 351 -1.88 -10.67 2.81
C ILE A 351 -2.02 -9.51 1.85
N ASP A 352 -3.11 -8.78 2.01
CA ASP A 352 -3.53 -7.57 1.31
C ASP A 352 -2.51 -6.42 1.53
N VAL A 353 -1.23 -6.65 1.23
CA VAL A 353 -0.27 -5.61 0.89
C VAL A 353 -0.66 -5.17 -0.50
N ASN A 354 -1.67 -4.30 -0.57
CA ASN A 354 -1.95 -3.52 -1.75
C ASN A 354 -0.66 -2.82 -2.17
N GLU A 355 0.02 -3.36 -3.18
CA GLU A 355 0.93 -2.67 -4.10
C GLU A 355 1.21 -3.62 -5.28
N ASP A 356 0.15 -4.15 -5.91
CA ASP A 356 0.26 -4.67 -7.26
C ASP A 356 0.60 -3.51 -8.22
N GLU A 357 1.64 -3.70 -9.03
CA GLU A 357 2.11 -2.80 -10.10
C GLU A 357 2.82 -1.48 -9.71
N PRO A 358 3.88 -1.56 -8.90
CA PRO A 358 5.06 -0.73 -9.13
C PRO A 358 6.31 -1.51 -9.55
N GLU A 359 6.41 -2.81 -9.25
CA GLU A 359 7.71 -3.52 -9.24
C GLU A 359 8.40 -3.64 -10.61
N ALA A 360 7.64 -3.82 -11.69
CA ALA A 360 8.22 -3.83 -13.04
C ALA A 360 8.80 -2.46 -13.46
N LYS A 361 8.15 -1.35 -13.06
CA LYS A 361 8.64 0.03 -13.34
C LYS A 361 9.72 0.47 -12.34
N GLU A 362 9.61 0.04 -11.10
CA GLU A 362 10.57 0.29 -10.02
C GLU A 362 11.91 -0.37 -10.32
N SER A 363 11.91 -1.59 -10.89
CA SER A 363 13.13 -2.31 -11.31
C SER A 363 13.99 -1.52 -12.33
N ARG A 364 13.38 -0.83 -13.31
CA ARG A 364 14.10 -0.10 -14.37
C ARG A 364 14.80 1.16 -13.85
N LEU A 365 14.08 2.00 -13.11
CA LEU A 365 14.68 3.21 -12.52
C LEU A 365 15.71 2.86 -11.44
N VAL A 366 15.49 1.80 -10.66
CA VAL A 366 16.50 1.28 -9.71
C VAL A 366 17.75 0.80 -10.44
N SER A 367 17.62 0.18 -11.62
CA SER A 367 18.78 -0.22 -12.43
C SER A 367 19.61 0.97 -12.89
N LEU A 368 18.97 2.08 -13.31
CA LEU A 368 19.67 3.33 -13.60
C LEU A 368 20.39 3.88 -12.36
N LEU A 369 19.74 3.89 -11.19
CA LEU A 369 20.37 4.35 -9.94
C LEU A 369 21.56 3.46 -9.52
N ARG A 370 21.48 2.15 -9.79
CA ARG A 370 22.55 1.18 -9.53
C ARG A 370 23.75 1.46 -10.44
N GLN A 371 23.50 1.73 -11.72
CA GLN A 371 24.55 1.91 -12.72
C GLN A 371 25.15 3.32 -12.76
N ASP A 372 24.43 4.34 -12.27
CA ASP A 372 24.94 5.71 -12.12
C ASP A 372 25.92 5.86 -10.94
N THR A 373 26.99 5.06 -10.95
CA THR A 373 28.04 5.05 -9.92
C THR A 373 28.84 6.34 -9.88
N LYS A 374 28.87 7.07 -11.01
CA LYS A 374 29.59 8.34 -11.22
C LYS A 374 28.75 9.58 -10.91
N GLY A 375 27.44 9.43 -10.74
CA GLY A 375 26.51 10.53 -10.44
C GLY A 375 26.21 11.43 -11.65
N LEU A 376 26.34 10.92 -12.88
CA LEU A 376 26.09 11.62 -14.14
C LEU A 376 24.62 12.05 -14.28
N LEU A 377 23.69 11.30 -13.68
CA LEU A 377 22.26 11.62 -13.69
C LEU A 377 21.80 12.28 -12.39
N THR A 378 22.72 12.78 -11.56
CA THR A 378 22.37 13.56 -10.38
C THR A 378 21.55 14.79 -10.79
N GLY A 379 20.33 14.91 -10.26
CA GLY A 379 19.43 16.00 -10.59
C GLY A 379 18.59 15.78 -11.86
N TYR A 380 18.70 14.63 -12.52
CA TYR A 380 17.85 14.31 -13.68
C TYR A 380 16.37 14.29 -13.24
N PRO A 381 15.47 15.09 -13.85
CA PRO A 381 14.12 15.31 -13.34
C PRO A 381 13.33 14.06 -12.98
N LYS A 382 13.29 13.06 -13.88
CA LYS A 382 12.55 11.81 -13.61
C LYS A 382 13.14 11.00 -12.46
N LEU A 383 14.48 10.99 -12.32
CA LEU A 383 15.13 10.28 -11.22
C LEU A 383 14.94 11.02 -9.89
N VAL A 384 14.93 12.34 -9.89
CA VAL A 384 14.62 13.14 -8.68
C VAL A 384 13.19 12.92 -8.22
N GLU A 385 12.22 12.90 -9.13
CA GLU A 385 10.83 12.54 -8.82
C GLU A 385 10.77 11.14 -8.19
N PHE A 386 11.44 10.16 -8.80
CA PHE A 386 11.49 8.79 -8.31
C PHE A 386 12.13 8.70 -6.91
N GLN A 387 13.30 9.32 -6.70
CA GLN A 387 13.98 9.41 -5.41
C GLN A 387 13.08 10.00 -4.32
N ARG A 388 12.36 11.08 -4.62
CA ARG A 388 11.44 11.74 -3.67
C ARG A 388 10.24 10.87 -3.33
N SER A 389 9.67 10.19 -4.33
CA SER A 389 8.57 9.23 -4.14
C SER A 389 9.00 8.06 -3.25
N GLN A 390 10.17 7.49 -3.52
CA GLN A 390 10.75 6.42 -2.70
C GLN A 390 11.05 6.89 -1.29
N LEU A 391 11.67 8.06 -1.13
CA LEU A 391 11.95 8.64 0.18
C LEU A 391 10.68 8.86 1.01
N ARG A 392 9.61 9.36 0.39
CA ARG A 392 8.28 9.45 1.02
C ARG A 392 7.82 8.08 1.52
N LYS A 393 7.84 7.05 0.66
CA LYS A 393 7.42 5.68 1.03
C LYS A 393 8.24 5.14 2.20
N ILE A 394 9.56 5.34 2.20
CA ILE A 394 10.46 4.91 3.26
C ILE A 394 10.11 5.59 4.59
N TRP A 395 9.95 6.92 4.59
CA TRP A 395 9.57 7.66 5.80
C TRP A 395 8.19 7.24 6.32
N LEU A 396 7.22 7.06 5.43
CA LEU A 396 5.87 6.62 5.78
C LEU A 396 5.88 5.21 6.38
N ASN A 397 6.58 4.28 5.75
CA ASN A 397 6.72 2.91 6.27
C ASN A 397 7.39 2.92 7.64
N LEU A 398 8.44 3.71 7.85
CA LEU A 398 9.09 3.82 9.15
C LEU A 398 8.14 4.37 10.24
N ALA A 399 7.28 5.33 9.88
CA ALA A 399 6.32 5.93 10.80
C ALA A 399 5.19 4.97 11.21
N ILE A 400 4.75 4.12 10.29
CA ILE A 400 3.62 3.20 10.50
C ILE A 400 4.08 1.86 11.06
N LYS A 401 5.19 1.33 10.55
CA LYS A 401 5.70 -0.02 10.84
C LYS A 401 6.83 -0.01 11.87
N GLY A 402 7.56 1.09 12.04
CA GLY A 402 8.82 1.10 12.78
C GLY A 402 9.95 0.40 12.02
N ALA A 403 11.06 0.11 12.70
CA ALA A 403 12.29 -0.44 12.10
C ALA A 403 12.53 -1.93 12.44
N LEU A 404 11.64 -2.55 13.21
CA LEU A 404 11.77 -3.93 13.65
C LEU A 404 10.94 -4.87 12.77
N HIS A 405 11.43 -6.10 12.65
CA HIS A 405 10.84 -7.16 11.81
C HIS A 405 10.51 -8.36 12.70
N HIS A 406 9.51 -9.14 12.34
CA HIS A 406 9.20 -10.41 12.96
C HIS A 406 9.85 -11.57 12.21
N ASP A 407 9.97 -12.72 12.86
CA ASP A 407 10.35 -13.97 12.20
C ASP A 407 9.09 -14.84 12.05
N SER A 408 9.00 -15.63 11.00
CA SER A 408 7.91 -16.59 10.79
C SER A 408 8.41 -17.93 10.31
N ALA A 409 7.55 -18.94 10.48
CA ALA A 409 7.80 -20.30 10.03
C ALA A 409 6.49 -21.00 9.69
N MET A 410 6.57 -21.98 8.78
CA MET A 410 5.40 -22.76 8.37
C MET A 410 4.85 -23.54 9.55
N ALA A 411 3.55 -23.41 9.82
CA ALA A 411 2.89 -24.13 10.89
C ALA A 411 2.73 -25.60 10.50
N GLN A 412 3.00 -26.50 11.44
CA GLN A 412 2.80 -27.95 11.31
C GLN A 412 2.07 -28.49 12.54
N PRO A 413 1.16 -29.46 12.39
CA PRO A 413 0.38 -29.96 13.52
C PRO A 413 1.22 -30.91 14.40
N CYS A 414 1.05 -30.80 15.72
CA CYS A 414 1.50 -31.81 16.69
C CYS A 414 0.64 -31.77 17.96
N ASP A 415 -0.38 -32.62 18.02
CA ASP A 415 -1.37 -32.60 19.12
C ASP A 415 -0.87 -33.23 20.43
N ASN A 416 0.26 -33.93 20.38
CA ASN A 416 0.92 -34.55 21.54
C ASN A 416 1.78 -33.57 22.34
N LEU A 417 1.82 -32.29 21.97
CA LEU A 417 2.52 -31.25 22.73
C LEU A 417 1.72 -30.83 23.97
N LYS A 418 2.45 -30.40 25.01
CA LYS A 418 1.83 -29.77 26.19
C LYS A 418 1.15 -28.45 25.80
N SER A 419 -0.01 -28.19 26.39
CA SER A 419 -0.77 -26.94 26.19
C SER A 419 0.07 -25.71 26.52
N GLY A 420 0.15 -24.75 25.58
CA GLY A 420 0.91 -23.51 25.76
C GLY A 420 2.40 -23.62 25.43
N THR A 421 2.81 -24.75 24.83
CA THR A 421 4.17 -24.95 24.31
C THR A 421 4.17 -25.13 22.80
N ILE A 422 5.29 -24.81 22.16
CA ILE A 422 5.55 -25.10 20.75
C ILE A 422 6.92 -25.79 20.60
N VAL A 423 7.13 -26.48 19.49
CA VAL A 423 8.46 -26.94 19.06
C VAL A 423 8.94 -26.06 17.93
N ALA A 424 10.08 -25.41 18.13
CA ALA A 424 10.69 -24.52 17.15
C ALA A 424 12.18 -24.88 17.02
N PRO A 425 12.57 -25.72 16.04
CA PRO A 425 13.93 -26.23 15.93
C PRO A 425 15.02 -25.16 15.77
N HIS A 426 14.62 -23.96 15.31
CA HIS A 426 15.51 -22.83 15.08
C HIS A 426 15.66 -21.90 16.31
N LEU A 427 14.94 -22.16 17.40
CA LEU A 427 14.97 -21.39 18.64
C LEU A 427 15.49 -22.24 19.81
N GLU A 428 16.04 -21.58 20.83
CA GLU A 428 16.54 -22.26 22.03
C GLU A 428 15.39 -22.76 22.91
N ASN A 429 15.58 -23.92 23.55
CA ASN A 429 14.62 -24.44 24.51
C ASN A 429 14.43 -23.47 25.69
N GLY A 430 13.20 -23.28 26.13
CA GLY A 430 12.84 -22.34 27.20
C GLY A 430 12.61 -20.91 26.72
N THR A 431 12.83 -20.61 25.44
CA THR A 431 12.55 -19.27 24.89
C THR A 431 11.06 -18.99 24.95
N GLU A 432 10.66 -17.91 25.61
CA GLU A 432 9.31 -17.36 25.46
C GLU A 432 9.19 -16.64 24.12
N VAL A 433 8.10 -16.91 23.40
CA VAL A 433 7.83 -16.36 22.07
C VAL A 433 6.44 -15.77 22.00
N ILE A 434 6.31 -14.68 21.25
CA ILE A 434 5.05 -14.13 20.78
C ILE A 434 4.69 -14.82 19.47
N VAL A 435 3.49 -15.38 19.40
CA VAL A 435 2.95 -16.04 18.21
C VAL A 435 1.71 -15.31 17.72
N THR A 436 1.63 -15.06 16.41
CA THR A 436 0.45 -14.46 15.76
C THR A 436 0.40 -14.79 14.26
N ARG A 437 -0.66 -14.32 13.57
CA ARG A 437 -0.86 -14.45 12.13
C ARG A 437 -1.59 -13.21 11.61
N TYR A 438 -1.25 -12.76 10.40
CA TYR A 438 -2.01 -11.72 9.71
C TYR A 438 -3.11 -12.32 8.81
N PRO A 439 -4.26 -11.63 8.67
CA PRO A 439 -4.66 -10.42 9.40
C PRO A 439 -4.94 -10.70 10.88
N ILE A 440 -4.61 -9.75 11.77
CA ILE A 440 -4.85 -9.90 13.22
C ILE A 440 -6.29 -9.50 13.50
N VAL A 441 -7.14 -10.48 13.79
CA VAL A 441 -8.57 -10.24 14.05
C VAL A 441 -8.79 -9.48 15.35
N SER A 442 -8.10 -9.87 16.42
CA SER A 442 -8.18 -9.24 17.73
C SER A 442 -6.85 -9.36 18.48
N LYS A 443 -6.70 -8.64 19.60
CA LYS A 443 -5.53 -8.80 20.49
C LYS A 443 -5.35 -10.25 20.96
N ASP A 444 -6.43 -11.01 21.13
CA ASP A 444 -6.38 -12.41 21.56
C ASP A 444 -5.78 -13.36 20.52
N ASN A 445 -5.55 -12.89 19.29
CA ASN A 445 -4.82 -13.60 18.26
C ASN A 445 -3.29 -13.44 18.35
N ILE A 446 -2.83 -12.70 19.35
CA ILE A 446 -1.43 -12.55 19.72
C ILE A 446 -1.26 -13.25 21.07
N ARG A 447 -0.46 -14.32 21.13
CA ARG A 447 -0.30 -15.14 22.35
C ARG A 447 1.16 -15.43 22.65
N ARG A 448 1.46 -15.59 23.95
CA ARG A 448 2.76 -16.11 24.39
C ARG A 448 2.74 -17.62 24.53
N TYR A 449 3.81 -18.24 24.03
CA TYR A 449 4.11 -19.67 24.18
C TYR A 449 5.54 -19.85 24.69
N THR A 450 5.83 -21.01 25.26
CA THR A 450 7.21 -21.43 25.57
C THR A 450 7.69 -22.43 24.54
N VAL A 451 8.89 -22.22 24.00
CA VAL A 451 9.57 -23.21 23.16
C VAL A 451 10.04 -24.36 24.06
N ASP A 452 9.51 -25.56 23.84
CA ASP A 452 9.91 -26.76 24.60
C ASP A 452 10.35 -27.86 23.62
N ASN A 453 11.62 -27.74 23.21
CA ASN A 453 12.27 -28.65 22.29
C ASN A 453 12.70 -29.96 22.98
N ASN A 454 12.57 -30.07 24.30
CA ASN A 454 12.98 -31.25 25.08
C ASN A 454 11.84 -32.26 25.30
N GLN A 455 10.60 -31.94 24.92
CA GLN A 455 9.49 -32.89 25.05
C GLN A 455 9.74 -34.15 24.23
N ILE A 456 9.21 -35.28 24.69
CA ILE A 456 9.32 -36.57 23.97
C ILE A 456 8.78 -36.44 22.54
N ALA A 457 7.65 -35.76 22.38
CA ALA A 457 7.04 -35.48 21.07
C ALA A 457 7.95 -34.63 20.14
N ALA A 458 8.91 -33.88 20.68
CA ALA A 458 9.82 -33.04 19.91
C ALA A 458 11.02 -33.80 19.34
N GLN A 459 11.43 -34.94 19.92
CA GLN A 459 12.68 -35.63 19.57
C GLN A 459 12.82 -35.96 18.08
N SER A 460 11.72 -36.38 17.44
CA SER A 460 11.66 -36.69 16.01
C SER A 460 11.42 -35.47 15.11
N LEU A 461 11.13 -34.30 15.69
CA LEU A 461 10.75 -33.07 14.99
C LEU A 461 11.90 -32.07 14.87
N LEU A 462 12.89 -32.13 15.75
CA LEU A 462 14.04 -31.19 15.77
C LEU A 462 14.94 -31.26 14.54
N ASN A 463 14.82 -32.30 13.73
CA ASN A 463 15.58 -32.46 12.50
C ASN A 463 15.00 -31.63 11.33
N TYR A 464 13.76 -31.15 11.43
CA TYR A 464 13.09 -30.35 10.40
C TYR A 464 13.46 -28.87 10.48
N ARG A 465 13.36 -28.15 9.35
CA ARG A 465 13.75 -26.74 9.22
C ARG A 465 12.64 -25.92 8.56
N GLY A 466 12.62 -24.62 8.86
CA GLY A 466 11.69 -23.66 8.26
C GLY A 466 10.25 -23.76 8.77
N CYS A 467 10.01 -24.55 9.81
CA CYS A 467 8.68 -24.80 10.37
C CYS A 467 8.67 -24.72 11.90
N ILE A 468 7.46 -24.61 12.45
CA ILE A 468 7.17 -24.82 13.87
C ILE A 468 6.05 -25.83 14.03
N PHE A 469 6.08 -26.57 15.14
CA PHE A 469 5.03 -27.51 15.49
C PHE A 469 4.21 -26.97 16.65
N ILE A 470 2.89 -27.00 16.47
CA ILE A 470 1.91 -26.47 17.41
C ILE A 470 0.71 -27.41 17.46
N ARG A 471 0.01 -27.45 18.60
CA ARG A 471 -1.24 -28.20 18.72
C ARG A 471 -2.31 -27.59 17.81
N SER A 472 -3.07 -28.44 17.13
CA SER A 472 -4.06 -28.02 16.14
C SER A 472 -5.20 -27.20 16.77
N ASP A 473 -5.61 -27.54 17.99
CA ASP A 473 -6.63 -26.82 18.74
C ASP A 473 -6.19 -25.37 19.07
N GLN A 474 -4.96 -25.19 19.55
CA GLN A 474 -4.41 -23.87 19.89
C GLN A 474 -4.14 -23.01 18.65
N ALA A 475 -3.64 -23.64 17.59
CA ALA A 475 -3.42 -22.98 16.30
C ALA A 475 -4.74 -22.42 15.73
N MET A 476 -5.81 -23.23 15.76
CA MET A 476 -7.15 -22.81 15.33
C MET A 476 -7.74 -21.75 16.27
N GLN A 477 -7.74 -22.01 17.59
CA GLN A 477 -8.37 -21.16 18.59
C GLN A 477 -7.77 -19.75 18.65
N HIS A 478 -6.45 -19.65 18.62
CA HIS A 478 -5.76 -18.38 18.81
C HIS A 478 -5.30 -17.75 17.50
N HIS A 479 -4.97 -18.52 16.47
CA HIS A 479 -4.36 -17.95 15.26
C HIS A 479 -5.19 -18.17 14.00
N GLN A 480 -6.36 -18.81 14.13
CA GLN A 480 -7.22 -19.19 13.00
C GLN A 480 -6.44 -19.95 11.92
N CYS A 481 -5.40 -20.65 12.35
CA CYS A 481 -4.40 -21.31 11.52
C CYS A 481 -4.92 -22.69 11.12
N ASP A 482 -4.78 -23.03 9.85
CA ASP A 482 -4.81 -24.40 9.37
C ASP A 482 -3.40 -24.83 8.91
N PHE A 483 -3.24 -26.04 8.37
CA PHE A 483 -1.93 -26.56 7.98
C PHE A 483 -1.81 -26.77 6.47
N ASP A 484 -2.55 -25.98 5.68
CA ASP A 484 -2.52 -26.04 4.22
C ASP A 484 -1.34 -25.26 3.59
N GLY A 485 -0.56 -24.57 4.43
CA GLY A 485 0.57 -23.74 4.05
C GLY A 485 0.81 -22.53 4.95
N ASP A 486 -0.05 -22.31 5.94
CA ASP A 486 -0.01 -21.14 6.82
C ASP A 486 1.35 -20.92 7.51
N GLN A 487 1.75 -19.66 7.54
CA GLN A 487 2.92 -19.17 8.24
C GLN A 487 2.48 -18.53 9.56
N LEU A 488 3.09 -18.95 10.66
CA LEU A 488 2.93 -18.29 11.95
C LEU A 488 4.11 -17.37 12.18
N ILE A 489 3.82 -16.14 12.58
CA ILE A 489 4.83 -15.23 13.11
C ILE A 489 5.21 -15.74 14.50
N VAL A 490 6.49 -15.96 14.73
CA VAL A 490 7.06 -16.46 15.99
C VAL A 490 8.27 -15.60 16.34
N THR A 491 8.09 -14.64 17.24
CA THR A 491 9.15 -13.72 17.62
C THR A 491 9.54 -13.91 19.09
N PRO A 492 10.83 -14.04 19.44
CA PRO A 492 11.25 -14.09 20.84
C PRO A 492 10.72 -12.90 21.64
N ALA A 493 10.09 -13.17 22.79
CA ALA A 493 9.49 -12.15 23.66
C ALA A 493 10.53 -11.14 24.16
N SER A 494 11.79 -11.56 24.29
CA SER A 494 12.93 -10.71 24.63
C SER A 494 13.18 -9.56 23.64
N ARG A 495 12.68 -9.67 22.40
CA ARG A 495 12.76 -8.58 21.40
C ARG A 495 11.78 -7.45 21.68
N PHE A 496 10.70 -7.72 22.42
CA PHE A 496 9.69 -6.75 22.81
C PHE A 496 9.30 -6.95 24.29
N PRO A 497 10.18 -6.63 25.25
CA PRO A 497 10.00 -7.00 26.65
C PRO A 497 8.77 -6.34 27.31
N ARG A 498 8.43 -5.09 26.96
CA ARG A 498 7.24 -4.40 27.51
C ARG A 498 5.97 -4.81 26.80
N ILE A 499 6.00 -4.93 25.48
CA ILE A 499 4.86 -5.44 24.70
C ILE A 499 4.50 -6.86 25.16
N SER A 500 5.50 -7.71 25.38
CA SER A 500 5.29 -9.09 25.84
C SER A 500 4.54 -9.16 27.18
N GLN A 501 4.74 -8.20 28.08
CA GLN A 501 4.02 -8.14 29.37
C GLN A 501 2.52 -7.87 29.19
N GLU A 502 2.13 -7.23 28.10
CA GLU A 502 0.73 -6.95 27.77
C GLU A 502 0.07 -8.06 26.93
N ILE A 503 0.82 -9.10 26.56
CA ILE A 503 0.33 -10.24 25.77
C ILE A 503 -0.02 -11.38 26.71
N ARG A 504 -1.22 -11.93 26.54
CA ARG A 504 -1.67 -13.07 27.33
C ARG A 504 -0.93 -14.35 26.97
N GLY A 505 -0.67 -15.19 27.97
CA GLY A 505 -0.25 -16.57 27.74
C GLY A 505 -1.31 -17.34 26.96
N CYS A 506 -0.90 -18.39 26.27
CA CYS A 506 -1.83 -19.26 25.54
C CYS A 506 -2.90 -19.88 26.46
N ASN A 507 -2.52 -20.29 27.67
CA ASN A 507 -3.45 -20.89 28.63
C ASN A 507 -4.26 -19.86 29.45
N GLU A 508 -4.08 -18.56 29.21
CA GLU A 508 -4.82 -17.51 29.90
C GLU A 508 -6.14 -17.16 29.19
N PRO A 509 -7.20 -16.81 29.93
CA PRO A 509 -8.50 -16.50 29.36
C PRO A 509 -8.43 -15.33 28.38
N ALA A 510 -9.24 -15.36 27.33
CA ALA A 510 -9.32 -14.29 26.34
C ALA A 510 -9.86 -12.97 26.92
N GLU A 511 -9.42 -11.85 26.36
CA GLU A 511 -9.94 -10.52 26.71
C GLU A 511 -11.27 -10.21 26.01
N TYR A 512 -11.40 -10.67 24.77
CA TYR A 512 -12.55 -10.52 23.91
C TYR A 512 -13.30 -11.85 23.77
N PRO A 513 -14.60 -11.82 23.42
CA PRO A 513 -15.33 -13.02 23.06
C PRO A 513 -14.66 -13.76 21.89
N SER A 514 -14.62 -15.09 21.96
CA SER A 514 -14.03 -15.92 20.91
C SER A 514 -14.73 -15.67 19.57
N VAL A 515 -13.93 -15.39 18.53
CA VAL A 515 -14.40 -15.27 17.15
C VAL A 515 -14.33 -16.65 16.53
N VAL A 516 -15.48 -17.26 16.29
CA VAL A 516 -15.57 -18.64 15.80
C VAL A 516 -15.57 -18.64 14.26
N LYS A 517 -14.72 -19.46 13.66
CA LYS A 517 -14.72 -19.72 12.22
C LYS A 517 -16.04 -20.39 11.82
N ARG A 518 -16.75 -19.80 10.87
CA ARG A 518 -18.08 -20.26 10.45
C ARG A 518 -17.98 -21.38 9.42
N GLU A 519 -19.02 -22.22 9.36
CA GLU A 519 -19.18 -23.15 8.25
C GLU A 519 -19.30 -22.41 6.92
N LYS A 520 -18.74 -22.98 5.86
CA LYS A 520 -18.73 -22.36 4.54
C LYS A 520 -20.11 -22.49 3.91
N THR A 521 -20.70 -21.36 3.50
CA THR A 521 -21.98 -21.35 2.80
C THR A 521 -21.77 -21.57 1.31
N ASP A 522 -22.47 -22.52 0.71
CA ASP A 522 -22.39 -22.78 -0.74
C ASP A 522 -22.93 -21.62 -1.58
N TYR A 523 -22.35 -21.40 -2.76
CA TYR A 523 -22.87 -20.40 -3.69
C TYR A 523 -24.17 -20.85 -4.38
N GLY A 524 -24.47 -22.15 -4.41
CA GLY A 524 -25.61 -22.75 -5.14
C GLY A 524 -27.01 -22.61 -4.50
N LYS A 525 -27.17 -21.85 -3.41
CA LYS A 525 -28.48 -21.56 -2.78
C LYS A 525 -28.80 -20.06 -3.00
N PRO A 526 -30.07 -19.64 -3.15
CA PRO A 526 -30.60 -18.82 -4.26
C PRO A 526 -30.00 -17.42 -4.50
N LYS A 527 -28.98 -17.00 -3.76
CA LYS A 527 -28.24 -15.75 -3.94
C LYS A 527 -27.51 -15.69 -5.28
N TYR A 528 -26.94 -16.81 -5.75
CA TYR A 528 -26.21 -16.90 -7.02
C TYR A 528 -26.78 -18.00 -7.91
N THR A 529 -27.01 -17.70 -9.18
CA THR A 529 -27.69 -18.55 -10.16
C THR A 529 -26.76 -19.13 -11.23
N ASN A 530 -25.56 -18.56 -11.42
CA ASN A 530 -24.60 -19.02 -12.42
C ASN A 530 -23.13 -18.72 -12.04
N LEU A 531 -22.18 -19.34 -12.75
CA LEU A 531 -20.74 -19.20 -12.46
C LEU A 531 -20.18 -17.81 -12.72
N LYS A 532 -20.74 -17.02 -13.64
CA LYS A 532 -20.31 -15.62 -13.87
C LYS A 532 -20.61 -14.77 -12.64
N GLN A 533 -21.79 -14.93 -12.03
CA GLN A 533 -22.16 -14.25 -10.78
C GLN A 533 -21.23 -14.65 -9.63
N ILE A 534 -20.89 -15.94 -9.52
CA ILE A 534 -19.96 -16.42 -8.49
C ILE A 534 -18.56 -15.87 -8.72
N ALA A 535 -18.07 -15.90 -9.97
CA ALA A 535 -16.78 -15.33 -10.34
C ALA A 535 -16.71 -13.83 -10.06
N ALA A 536 -17.79 -13.08 -10.29
CA ALA A 536 -17.91 -11.66 -9.95
C ALA A 536 -17.91 -11.42 -8.42
N ALA A 537 -18.68 -12.22 -7.67
CA ALA A 537 -18.78 -12.10 -6.21
C ALA A 537 -17.47 -12.41 -5.48
N ILE A 538 -16.65 -13.33 -6.00
CA ILE A 538 -15.33 -13.67 -5.44
C ILE A 538 -14.33 -12.50 -5.62
N LYS A 539 -14.57 -11.58 -6.56
CA LYS A 539 -13.70 -10.39 -6.74
C LYS A 539 -13.89 -9.34 -5.66
N GLN A 540 -14.97 -9.41 -4.90
CA GLN A 540 -15.17 -8.52 -3.76
C GLN A 540 -14.25 -8.96 -2.62
N ASN A 541 -13.20 -8.19 -2.37
CA ASN A 541 -12.32 -8.37 -1.22
C ASN A 541 -12.45 -7.20 -0.24
N SER A 542 -13.12 -7.43 0.89
CA SER A 542 -13.29 -6.41 1.92
C SER A 542 -12.36 -6.58 3.12
N ILE A 543 -11.41 -7.54 3.08
CA ILE A 543 -10.54 -7.92 4.21
C ILE A 543 -9.75 -6.70 4.70
N GLY A 544 -8.98 -6.05 3.80
CA GLY A 544 -8.18 -4.87 4.16
C GLY A 544 -9.01 -3.68 4.63
N TYR A 545 -10.23 -3.53 4.12
CA TYR A 545 -11.15 -2.46 4.53
C TYR A 545 -11.69 -2.69 5.95
N ILE A 546 -12.22 -3.88 6.24
CA ILE A 546 -12.71 -4.21 7.59
C ILE A 546 -11.55 -4.18 8.60
N ALA A 547 -10.36 -4.66 8.26
CA ALA A 547 -9.18 -4.54 9.10
C ALA A 547 -8.84 -3.07 9.41
N THR A 548 -8.94 -2.17 8.41
CA THR A 548 -8.75 -0.72 8.62
C THR A 548 -9.82 -0.14 9.53
N LEU A 549 -11.08 -0.58 9.43
CA LEU A 549 -12.15 -0.17 10.35
C LEU A 549 -11.89 -0.63 11.79
N ILE A 550 -11.40 -1.86 11.98
CA ILE A 550 -10.93 -2.34 13.30
C ILE A 550 -9.84 -1.42 13.82
N GLY A 551 -8.83 -1.12 13.00
CA GLY A 551 -7.75 -0.21 13.34
C GLY A 551 -8.26 1.14 13.84
N ARG A 552 -9.14 1.79 13.07
CA ARG A 552 -9.74 3.10 13.40
C ARG A 552 -10.56 3.08 14.70
N VAL A 553 -11.38 2.06 14.90
CA VAL A 553 -12.19 1.94 16.12
C VAL A 553 -11.29 1.65 17.32
N GLN A 554 -10.31 0.75 17.18
CA GLN A 554 -9.38 0.39 18.26
C GLN A 554 -8.49 1.56 18.67
N SER A 555 -8.02 2.37 17.72
CA SER A 555 -7.18 3.55 17.97
C SER A 555 -7.96 4.77 18.47
N SER A 556 -9.28 4.70 18.58
CA SER A 556 -10.09 5.82 19.05
C SER A 556 -9.76 6.15 20.51
N SER A 557 -9.31 7.38 20.76
CA SER A 557 -9.05 7.92 22.09
C SER A 557 -10.36 8.34 22.77
N ASN A 558 -10.42 8.15 24.08
CA ASN A 558 -11.59 8.46 24.89
C ASN A 558 -11.58 9.95 25.29
N PRO A 559 -12.50 10.80 24.78
CA PRO A 559 -12.45 12.23 25.06
C PRO A 559 -13.12 12.62 26.39
N TYR A 560 -13.73 11.67 27.10
CA TYR A 560 -14.55 11.98 28.26
C TYR A 560 -13.72 11.97 29.54
N GLN A 561 -13.89 13.00 30.38
CA GLN A 561 -13.23 13.07 31.69
C GLN A 561 -13.98 12.29 32.78
N LYS A 562 -15.31 12.15 32.66
CA LYS A 562 -16.13 11.48 33.67
C LYS A 562 -16.05 9.95 33.51
N GLN A 563 -15.63 9.25 34.56
CA GLN A 563 -15.49 7.78 34.63
C GLN A 563 -16.69 7.03 34.03
N SER A 564 -17.92 7.38 34.44
CA SER A 564 -19.14 6.72 33.92
C SER A 564 -19.35 6.89 32.40
N ARG A 565 -18.80 7.95 31.79
CA ARG A 565 -18.82 8.16 30.34
C ARG A 565 -17.65 7.45 29.66
N GLN A 566 -16.51 7.36 30.33
CA GLN A 566 -15.37 6.58 29.86
C GLN A 566 -15.72 5.10 29.74
N GLU A 567 -16.33 4.52 30.79
CA GLU A 567 -16.79 3.13 30.80
C GLU A 567 -17.83 2.87 29.70
N LYS A 568 -18.74 3.81 29.46
CA LYS A 568 -19.70 3.72 28.36
C LYS A 568 -19.02 3.75 26.98
N PHE A 569 -18.03 4.63 26.80
CA PHE A 569 -17.25 4.70 25.56
C PHE A 569 -16.56 3.35 25.30
N GLU A 570 -15.85 2.80 26.28
CA GLU A 570 -15.17 1.51 26.15
C GLU A 570 -16.13 0.35 25.90
N ALA A 571 -17.30 0.34 26.56
CA ALA A 571 -18.32 -0.67 26.33
C ALA A 571 -18.89 -0.62 24.90
N VAL A 572 -19.16 0.58 24.37
CA VAL A 572 -19.63 0.75 22.98
C VAL A 572 -18.53 0.38 21.98
N LYS A 573 -17.30 0.83 22.22
CA LYS A 573 -16.12 0.49 21.42
C LYS A 573 -15.93 -1.02 21.35
N ARG A 574 -15.91 -1.71 22.49
CA ARG A 574 -15.76 -3.18 22.56
C ARG A 574 -16.90 -3.92 21.85
N LYS A 575 -18.14 -3.45 21.97
CA LYS A 575 -19.28 -4.02 21.24
C LYS A 575 -19.16 -3.85 19.73
N LEU A 576 -18.70 -2.70 19.27
CA LEU A 576 -18.48 -2.43 17.84
C LEU A 576 -17.32 -3.28 17.30
N LEU A 577 -16.21 -3.36 18.03
CA LEU A 577 -15.08 -4.22 17.70
C LEU A 577 -15.49 -5.69 17.59
N GLY A 578 -16.27 -6.22 18.54
CA GLY A 578 -16.75 -7.61 18.47
C GLY A 578 -17.52 -7.93 17.18
N LYS A 579 -18.34 -6.98 16.68
CA LYS A 579 -19.00 -7.14 15.37
C LYS A 579 -18.01 -7.06 14.21
N LEU A 580 -17.04 -6.16 14.27
CA LEU A 580 -16.03 -6.01 13.23
C LEU A 580 -15.09 -7.22 13.15
N PHE A 581 -14.78 -7.86 14.29
CA PHE A 581 -14.00 -9.08 14.34
C PHE A 581 -14.70 -10.24 13.63
N ASP A 582 -15.99 -10.43 13.89
CA ASP A 582 -16.81 -11.43 13.19
C ASP A 582 -16.98 -11.07 11.70
N ALA A 583 -17.14 -9.79 11.36
CA ALA A 583 -17.16 -9.33 9.97
C ALA A 583 -15.84 -9.65 9.23
N LEU A 584 -14.69 -9.43 9.87
CA LEU A 584 -13.39 -9.76 9.28
C LEU A 584 -13.24 -11.27 9.07
N GLN A 585 -13.67 -12.09 10.03
CA GLN A 585 -13.66 -13.55 9.87
C GLN A 585 -14.50 -14.01 8.68
N ILE A 586 -15.70 -13.44 8.50
CA ILE A 586 -16.56 -13.75 7.35
C ILE A 586 -15.86 -13.40 6.03
N GLU A 587 -15.19 -12.25 5.98
CA GLU A 587 -14.52 -11.78 4.76
C GLU A 587 -13.24 -12.55 4.42
N VAL A 588 -12.49 -13.04 5.41
CA VAL A 588 -11.31 -13.90 5.15
C VAL A 588 -11.70 -15.20 4.43
N ASP A 589 -12.90 -15.74 4.73
CA ASP A 589 -13.43 -16.93 4.07
C ASP A 589 -14.29 -16.62 2.83
N SER A 590 -14.53 -15.35 2.48
CA SER A 590 -15.43 -14.93 1.39
C SER A 590 -15.03 -15.37 -0.03
N PRO A 591 -13.74 -15.69 -0.34
CA PRO A 591 -13.41 -16.34 -1.61
C PRO A 591 -13.84 -17.81 -1.68
N LYS A 592 -14.05 -18.45 -0.52
CA LYS A 592 -14.39 -19.87 -0.36
C LYS A 592 -15.81 -20.07 0.18
N SER A 593 -16.57 -19.01 0.39
CA SER A 593 -17.89 -18.99 1.03
C SER A 593 -18.76 -17.89 0.42
N ALA A 594 -20.04 -18.16 0.22
CA ALA A 594 -21.01 -17.17 -0.28
C ALA A 594 -21.43 -16.14 0.77
N ALA A 595 -21.12 -16.40 2.04
CA ALA A 595 -21.41 -15.47 3.13
C ALA A 595 -20.63 -14.17 2.95
N ARG A 596 -21.28 -13.04 3.24
CA ARG A 596 -20.65 -11.71 3.26
C ARG A 596 -21.00 -11.01 4.57
N TYR A 597 -20.15 -10.09 5.03
CA TYR A 597 -20.39 -9.46 6.33
C TYR A 597 -21.72 -8.69 6.39
N GLN A 598 -22.20 -8.14 5.27
CA GLN A 598 -23.44 -7.38 5.20
C GLN A 598 -24.67 -8.26 5.43
N ASP A 599 -24.59 -9.56 5.12
CA ASP A 599 -25.67 -10.53 5.37
C ASP A 599 -25.93 -10.73 6.88
N HIS A 600 -24.94 -10.38 7.72
CA HIS A 600 -24.97 -10.58 9.16
C HIS A 600 -24.94 -9.26 9.95
N HIS A 601 -24.39 -8.20 9.37
CA HIS A 601 -24.21 -6.90 10.01
C HIS A 601 -24.54 -5.74 9.06
N GLU A 602 -25.79 -5.62 8.65
CA GLU A 602 -26.27 -4.64 7.65
C GLU A 602 -25.86 -3.18 7.96
N ASP A 603 -25.89 -2.77 9.24
CA ASP A 603 -25.62 -1.39 9.67
C ASP A 603 -24.16 -1.12 10.10
N ILE A 604 -23.27 -2.11 10.02
CA ILE A 604 -21.92 -2.01 10.64
C ILE A 604 -21.06 -0.91 10.02
N ILE A 605 -21.13 -0.73 8.70
CA ILE A 605 -20.36 0.30 8.00
C ILE A 605 -20.87 1.69 8.37
N ALA A 606 -22.18 1.91 8.31
CA ALA A 606 -22.78 3.19 8.66
C ALA A 606 -22.49 3.58 10.12
N ARG A 607 -22.61 2.62 11.06
CA ARG A 607 -22.24 2.83 12.47
C ARG A 607 -20.78 3.16 12.65
N THR A 608 -19.91 2.46 11.92
CA THR A 608 -18.46 2.67 12.03
C THR A 608 -18.04 4.00 11.41
N LYS A 609 -18.64 4.41 10.28
CA LYS A 609 -18.45 5.75 9.69
C LYS A 609 -18.83 6.83 10.71
N ASN A 610 -20.01 6.73 11.34
CA ASN A 610 -20.44 7.67 12.38
C ASN A 610 -19.49 7.69 13.60
N TRP A 611 -18.92 6.53 13.97
CA TRP A 611 -17.92 6.44 15.03
C TRP A 611 -16.63 7.16 14.63
N ILE A 612 -16.12 6.91 13.42
CA ILE A 612 -14.88 7.51 12.90
C ILE A 612 -15.01 9.03 12.79
N GLU A 613 -16.14 9.54 12.32
CA GLU A 613 -16.41 10.98 12.26
C GLU A 613 -16.35 11.65 13.65
N LYS A 614 -16.76 10.93 14.70
CA LYS A 614 -16.71 11.42 16.09
C LYS A 614 -15.35 11.27 16.75
N PHE A 615 -14.58 10.26 16.33
CA PHE A 615 -13.30 9.89 16.91
C PHE A 615 -12.27 9.66 15.79
N PRO A 616 -11.80 10.75 15.14
CA PRO A 616 -10.86 10.67 14.01
C PRO A 616 -9.53 10.05 14.44
N THR A 617 -8.77 9.53 13.48
CA THR A 617 -7.44 8.97 13.74
C THR A 617 -6.47 9.41 12.65
N PRO A 618 -5.56 10.36 12.95
CA PRO A 618 -4.66 10.97 11.99
C PRO A 618 -3.92 9.99 11.09
N LEU A 619 -3.35 8.91 11.64
CA LEU A 619 -2.65 7.91 10.82
C LEU A 619 -3.54 7.34 9.72
N PHE A 620 -4.80 7.00 10.00
CA PHE A 620 -5.67 6.41 8.98
C PHE A 620 -6.27 7.44 8.03
N ASP A 621 -6.41 8.69 8.48
CA ASP A 621 -6.96 9.80 7.70
C ASP A 621 -5.94 10.29 6.67
N TYR A 622 -4.65 10.35 7.02
CA TYR A 622 -3.63 10.96 6.18
C TYR A 622 -2.62 9.98 5.56
N LYS A 623 -2.49 8.72 6.01
CA LYS A 623 -1.45 7.81 5.45
C LYS A 623 -1.53 7.59 3.92
N LYS A 624 -2.67 7.88 3.29
CA LYS A 624 -2.85 7.81 1.84
C LYS A 624 -2.59 9.14 1.12
N ASP A 625 -2.47 10.26 1.83
CA ASP A 625 -2.21 11.57 1.26
C ASP A 625 -0.77 11.64 0.69
N GLU A 626 -0.62 12.07 -0.56
CA GLU A 626 0.67 12.14 -1.25
C GLU A 626 1.63 13.19 -0.68
N ARG A 627 1.11 14.18 0.07
CA ARG A 627 1.90 15.23 0.72
C ARG A 627 2.64 14.73 1.96
N VAL A 628 2.12 13.69 2.63
CA VAL A 628 2.76 13.09 3.82
C VAL A 628 4.17 12.61 3.48
N TYR A 629 5.15 13.07 4.27
CA TYR A 629 6.60 12.94 4.13
C TYR A 629 7.20 13.38 2.79
N LYS A 630 6.42 14.05 1.92
CA LYS A 630 6.88 14.76 0.73
C LYS A 630 7.04 16.25 1.04
N THR A 631 6.02 16.84 1.64
CA THR A 631 5.95 18.28 1.97
C THR A 631 5.53 18.55 3.41
N SER A 632 4.89 17.58 4.08
CA SER A 632 4.43 17.68 5.47
C SER A 632 4.66 16.38 6.25
N CYS A 633 4.84 16.44 7.57
CA CYS A 633 4.86 15.24 8.42
C CYS A 633 3.49 14.55 8.48
N LEU A 634 3.44 13.28 8.90
CA LEU A 634 2.18 12.63 9.25
C LEU A 634 1.58 13.33 10.49
N PRO A 635 0.31 13.79 10.49
CA PRO A 635 -0.30 14.36 11.67
C PRO A 635 -0.46 13.29 12.75
N THR A 636 -0.38 13.70 14.01
CA THR A 636 -0.39 12.78 15.16
C THR A 636 -1.24 13.34 16.28
N SER A 637 -2.01 12.49 16.96
CA SER A 637 -2.68 12.84 18.21
C SER A 637 -1.85 12.38 19.41
N THR A 638 -1.70 13.23 20.43
CA THR A 638 -0.90 12.95 21.63
C THR A 638 -1.44 11.77 22.44
N ASP A 639 -2.74 11.47 22.32
CA ASP A 639 -3.44 10.48 23.14
C ASP A 639 -3.69 9.17 22.39
N ASN A 640 -3.09 9.00 21.21
CA ASN A 640 -3.26 7.80 20.38
C ASN A 640 -1.99 6.95 20.40
N ASN A 641 -2.13 5.64 20.62
CA ASN A 641 -1.01 4.72 20.66
C ASN A 641 -0.43 4.43 19.26
N ILE A 642 -1.27 4.45 18.22
CA ILE A 642 -0.81 4.09 16.87
C ILE A 642 0.05 5.18 16.21
N ASP A 643 -0.14 6.43 16.62
CA ASP A 643 0.61 7.59 16.11
C ASP A 643 1.97 7.75 16.80
N TYR A 644 2.22 7.02 17.90
CA TYR A 644 3.34 7.30 18.81
C TYR A 644 4.73 7.12 18.18
N ILE A 645 4.87 6.16 17.25
CA ILE A 645 6.11 5.98 16.48
C ILE A 645 6.35 7.21 15.59
N ALA A 646 5.32 7.65 14.87
CA ALA A 646 5.40 8.85 14.03
C ALA A 646 5.75 10.08 14.89
N GLU A 647 5.05 10.28 16.00
CA GLU A 647 5.19 11.44 16.89
C GLU A 647 6.58 11.52 17.53
N LYS A 648 7.06 10.43 18.14
CA LYS A 648 8.28 10.46 18.97
C LYS A 648 9.56 10.08 18.24
N ALA A 649 9.46 9.28 17.17
CA ALA A 649 10.62 8.76 16.45
C ALA A 649 10.85 9.46 15.11
N VAL A 650 9.80 9.60 14.30
CA VAL A 650 9.95 9.95 12.87
C VAL A 650 9.78 11.44 12.61
N ASN A 651 8.63 12.03 12.96
CA ASN A 651 8.32 13.44 12.74
C ASN A 651 9.42 14.39 13.25
N PRO A 652 10.05 14.17 14.43
CA PRO A 652 11.11 15.05 14.93
C PRO A 652 12.42 15.00 14.13
N GLN A 653 12.62 13.96 13.32
CA GLN A 653 13.83 13.78 12.50
C GLN A 653 13.59 14.09 11.03
N TRP A 654 12.33 14.10 10.59
CA TRP A 654 11.98 14.37 9.21
C TRP A 654 12.23 15.82 8.83
N SER A 655 12.71 16.02 7.62
CA SER A 655 12.72 17.33 6.96
C SER A 655 12.58 17.12 5.46
N ARG A 656 12.00 18.11 4.78
CA ARG A 656 11.85 18.05 3.32
C ARG A 656 13.21 17.88 2.65
N THR A 657 13.28 16.93 1.70
CA THR A 657 14.49 16.71 0.92
C THR A 657 14.86 17.93 0.09
N ARG A 658 16.16 18.23 0.04
CA ARG A 658 16.73 19.37 -0.69
C ARG A 658 17.28 18.98 -2.07
N ILE A 659 17.05 17.75 -2.52
CA ILE A 659 17.44 17.30 -3.86
C ILE A 659 16.58 18.07 -4.86
N LYS A 660 17.19 18.72 -5.86
CA LYS A 660 16.51 19.54 -6.88
C LYS A 660 16.70 18.93 -8.27
N SER A 661 15.65 19.01 -9.08
CA SER A 661 15.69 18.70 -10.50
C SER A 661 16.41 19.79 -11.29
N TRP A 662 17.11 19.43 -12.36
CA TRP A 662 17.80 20.35 -13.27
C TRP A 662 17.12 20.36 -14.65
N GLU A 663 17.38 21.40 -15.45
CA GLU A 663 16.91 21.46 -16.84
C GLU A 663 17.50 20.28 -17.66
N LEU A 664 16.69 19.62 -18.49
CA LEU A 664 17.10 18.43 -19.25
C LEU A 664 18.26 18.67 -20.22
N ASP A 665 18.39 19.90 -20.75
CA ASP A 665 19.48 20.27 -21.65
C ASP A 665 20.85 20.11 -21.00
N ARG A 666 20.91 20.10 -19.66
CA ARG A 666 22.14 19.92 -18.91
C ARG A 666 22.68 18.49 -18.94
N PHE A 667 21.93 17.54 -19.48
CA PHE A 667 22.31 16.13 -19.57
C PHE A 667 22.61 15.69 -21.00
N GLY A 668 22.63 16.63 -21.97
CA GLY A 668 22.92 16.32 -23.37
C GLY A 668 24.27 15.63 -23.58
N PHE A 669 25.22 15.81 -22.67
CA PHE A 669 26.57 15.22 -22.74
C PHE A 669 26.62 13.68 -22.63
N LEU A 670 25.56 13.02 -22.16
CA LEU A 670 25.63 11.58 -21.89
C LEU A 670 25.85 10.78 -23.17
N PHE A 671 25.25 11.22 -24.27
CA PHE A 671 25.42 10.65 -25.60
C PHE A 671 26.09 11.68 -26.51
N ASP A 672 27.25 11.31 -27.04
CA ASP A 672 27.93 12.11 -28.05
C ASP A 672 27.24 11.92 -29.41
N GLU A 673 27.39 12.89 -30.31
CA GLU A 673 27.02 12.68 -31.70
C GLU A 673 27.95 11.61 -32.30
N PRO A 674 27.44 10.69 -33.13
CA PRO A 674 28.30 9.70 -33.78
C PRO A 674 29.40 10.40 -34.59
N GLU A 675 30.64 9.88 -34.50
CA GLU A 675 31.79 10.48 -35.19
C GLU A 675 32.00 9.89 -36.59
N ASN A 676 31.61 8.63 -36.79
CA ASN A 676 31.73 7.94 -38.08
C ASN A 676 30.71 8.50 -39.08
N LYS A 677 31.16 8.82 -40.30
CA LYS A 677 30.32 9.38 -41.36
C LYS A 677 29.13 8.48 -41.73
N GLU A 678 29.29 7.17 -41.70
CA GLU A 678 28.20 6.23 -42.01
C GLU A 678 27.15 6.24 -40.88
N ASP A 679 27.60 6.18 -39.63
CA ASP A 679 26.73 6.25 -38.45
C ASP A 679 26.02 7.60 -38.36
N VAL A 680 26.69 8.72 -38.66
CA VAL A 680 26.07 10.06 -38.74
C VAL A 680 24.93 10.05 -39.75
N LYS A 681 25.18 9.50 -40.94
CA LYS A 681 24.17 9.47 -42.00
C LYS A 681 22.97 8.61 -41.58
N TYR A 682 23.20 7.42 -41.03
CA TYR A 682 22.13 6.55 -40.53
C TYR A 682 21.37 7.21 -39.37
N TRP A 683 22.10 7.81 -38.43
CA TRP A 683 21.55 8.50 -37.27
C TRP A 683 20.66 9.69 -37.67
N GLU A 684 21.09 10.52 -38.63
CA GLU A 684 20.33 11.66 -39.13
C GLU A 684 19.14 11.26 -40.02
N GLN A 685 19.29 10.23 -40.85
CA GLN A 685 18.29 9.85 -41.86
C GLN A 685 17.27 8.82 -41.35
N VAL A 686 17.62 8.04 -40.33
CA VAL A 686 16.79 6.93 -39.82
C VAL A 686 16.45 7.13 -38.34
N CYS A 687 17.46 7.15 -37.46
CA CYS A 687 17.23 7.17 -36.01
C CYS A 687 16.48 8.43 -35.55
N LEU A 688 16.91 9.62 -35.99
CA LEU A 688 16.29 10.89 -35.60
C LEU A 688 14.82 11.00 -36.06
N PRO A 689 14.48 10.78 -37.34
CA PRO A 689 13.08 10.79 -37.80
C PRO A 689 12.20 9.78 -37.04
N LYS A 690 12.72 8.57 -36.77
CA LYS A 690 11.96 7.55 -36.05
C LYS A 690 11.74 7.92 -34.59
N ALA A 691 12.74 8.50 -33.94
CA ALA A 691 12.62 9.01 -32.58
C ALA A 691 11.61 10.18 -32.50
N GLU A 692 11.56 11.07 -33.51
CA GLU A 692 10.52 12.10 -33.62
C GLU A 692 9.12 11.48 -33.74
N GLU A 693 8.96 10.45 -34.58
CA GLU A 693 7.70 9.72 -34.75
C GLU A 693 7.21 9.09 -33.44
N ILE A 694 8.08 8.34 -32.74
CA ILE A 694 7.78 7.69 -31.46
C ILE A 694 7.37 8.74 -30.41
N LYS A 695 8.11 9.86 -30.34
CA LYS A 695 7.80 10.95 -29.42
C LYS A 695 6.45 11.59 -29.73
N GLN A 696 6.12 11.77 -31.00
CA GLN A 696 4.83 12.33 -31.40
C GLN A 696 3.68 11.39 -31.02
N ARG A 697 3.80 10.08 -31.31
CA ARG A 697 2.83 9.06 -30.89
C ARG A 697 2.62 9.07 -29.37
N TYR A 698 3.70 9.18 -28.59
CA TYR A 698 3.61 9.32 -27.14
C TYR A 698 2.84 10.57 -26.73
N LEU A 699 3.10 11.72 -27.34
CA LEU A 699 2.41 12.97 -27.01
C LEU A 699 0.91 12.91 -27.35
N ASP A 700 0.56 12.34 -28.49
CA ASP A 700 -0.83 12.17 -28.93
C ASP A 700 -1.59 11.26 -27.97
N ARG A 701 -1.05 10.08 -27.69
CA ARG A 701 -1.68 9.12 -26.77
C ARG A 701 -1.72 9.62 -25.33
N SER A 702 -0.68 10.33 -24.88
CA SER A 702 -0.65 10.96 -23.57
C SER A 702 -1.77 11.99 -23.42
N ARG A 703 -2.05 12.80 -24.46
CA ARG A 703 -3.18 13.74 -24.44
C ARG A 703 -4.52 13.02 -24.32
N GLU A 704 -4.72 11.94 -25.05
CA GLU A 704 -5.93 11.11 -24.96
C GLU A 704 -6.12 10.53 -23.56
N ILE A 705 -5.07 9.97 -22.96
CA ILE A 705 -5.10 9.44 -21.58
C ILE A 705 -5.48 10.52 -20.58
N HIS A 706 -4.89 11.72 -20.69
CA HIS A 706 -5.21 12.84 -19.80
C HIS A 706 -6.67 13.29 -19.94
N GLN A 707 -7.24 13.23 -21.13
CA GLN A 707 -8.63 13.59 -21.40
C GLN A 707 -9.61 12.51 -20.91
N ALA A 708 -9.30 11.23 -21.14
CA ALA A 708 -10.17 10.10 -20.80
C ALA A 708 -10.20 9.77 -19.30
N SER A 709 -9.09 10.00 -18.59
CA SER A 709 -8.86 9.53 -17.22
C SER A 709 -8.60 10.69 -16.24
N LYS A 710 -9.25 11.85 -16.46
CA LYS A 710 -9.02 13.08 -15.66
C LYS A 710 -9.27 12.89 -14.16
N ASP A 711 -10.29 12.11 -13.81
CA ASP A 711 -10.75 11.90 -12.43
C ASP A 711 -10.34 10.53 -11.85
N ASP A 712 -9.51 9.75 -12.57
CA ASP A 712 -9.06 8.41 -12.15
C ASP A 712 -7.52 8.27 -12.25
N PRO A 713 -6.79 8.59 -11.16
CA PRO A 713 -5.33 8.54 -11.13
C PRO A 713 -4.73 7.15 -11.35
N GLU A 714 -5.39 6.09 -10.88
CA GLU A 714 -4.88 4.72 -10.99
C GLU A 714 -5.05 4.19 -12.41
N ARG A 715 -6.22 4.41 -13.02
CA ARG A 715 -6.42 4.09 -14.44
C ARG A 715 -5.45 4.86 -15.33
N LYS A 716 -5.26 6.15 -15.07
CA LYS A 716 -4.26 6.97 -15.78
C LYS A 716 -2.87 6.33 -15.69
N LYS A 717 -2.45 5.87 -14.50
CA LYS A 717 -1.15 5.23 -14.28
C LYS A 717 -1.01 3.91 -15.05
N GLN A 718 -2.07 3.10 -15.13
CA GLN A 718 -2.13 1.85 -15.90
C GLN A 718 -2.05 2.11 -17.40
N GLU A 719 -2.85 3.04 -17.93
CA GLU A 719 -2.83 3.42 -19.35
C GLU A 719 -1.44 3.95 -19.77
N PHE A 720 -0.78 4.73 -18.91
CA PHE A 720 0.62 5.12 -19.13
C PHE A 720 1.58 3.93 -19.08
N ALA A 721 1.33 2.91 -18.24
CA ALA A 721 2.14 1.69 -18.23
C ALA A 721 2.07 0.99 -19.57
N GLN A 722 0.86 0.73 -20.05
CA GLN A 722 0.63 0.05 -21.32
C GLN A 722 1.25 0.83 -22.48
N LEU A 723 1.08 2.17 -22.51
CA LEU A 723 1.69 3.01 -23.54
C LEU A 723 3.21 2.82 -23.62
N TYR A 724 3.92 2.73 -22.48
CA TYR A 724 5.37 2.51 -22.51
C TYR A 724 5.75 1.09 -22.97
N GLU A 725 4.94 0.07 -22.67
CA GLU A 725 5.19 -1.30 -23.16
C GLU A 725 4.96 -1.36 -24.69
N ASP A 726 3.87 -0.79 -25.19
CA ASP A 726 3.55 -0.72 -26.62
C ASP A 726 4.65 -0.02 -27.43
N LEU A 727 5.14 1.12 -26.92
CA LEU A 727 6.22 1.86 -27.57
C LEU A 727 7.56 1.11 -27.52
N ARG A 728 7.80 0.27 -26.49
CA ARG A 728 9.00 -0.57 -26.45
C ARG A 728 8.94 -1.69 -27.47
N ALA A 729 7.79 -2.35 -27.63
CA ALA A 729 7.61 -3.35 -28.68
C ALA A 729 7.93 -2.76 -30.07
N ILE A 730 7.49 -1.51 -30.34
CA ILE A 730 7.84 -0.80 -31.58
C ILE A 730 9.36 -0.56 -31.67
N VAL A 731 10.02 -0.12 -30.59
CA VAL A 731 11.48 0.07 -30.59
C VAL A 731 12.21 -1.26 -30.85
N ASP A 732 11.75 -2.36 -30.25
CA ASP A 732 12.36 -3.68 -30.41
C ASP A 732 12.20 -4.21 -31.85
N GLU A 733 11.07 -3.95 -32.50
CA GLU A 733 10.81 -4.31 -33.89
C GLU A 733 11.64 -3.47 -34.88
N GLU A 734 11.73 -2.17 -34.65
CA GLU A 734 12.39 -1.23 -35.56
C GLU A 734 13.92 -1.23 -35.40
N PHE A 735 14.42 -1.56 -34.19
CA PHE A 735 15.84 -1.61 -33.86
C PHE A 735 16.21 -2.95 -33.20
N PRO A 736 16.22 -4.05 -33.97
CA PRO A 736 16.53 -5.38 -33.45
C PRO A 736 18.02 -5.54 -33.12
N ASP A 737 18.90 -4.80 -33.80
CA ASP A 737 20.34 -4.85 -33.55
C ASP A 737 20.77 -3.95 -32.37
N PRO A 738 21.61 -4.42 -31.44
CA PRO A 738 22.07 -3.64 -30.30
C PRO A 738 22.83 -2.34 -30.65
N GLN A 739 23.60 -2.31 -31.76
CA GLN A 739 24.32 -1.10 -32.17
C GLN A 739 23.37 -0.04 -32.73
N ASP A 740 22.43 -0.46 -33.58
CA ASP A 740 21.37 0.42 -34.10
C ASP A 740 20.52 0.98 -32.96
N ARG A 741 20.23 0.15 -31.95
CA ARG A 741 19.49 0.55 -30.76
C ARG A 741 20.25 1.58 -29.92
N MET A 742 21.57 1.47 -29.81
CA MET A 742 22.41 2.49 -29.15
C MET A 742 22.37 3.83 -29.91
N LEU A 743 22.41 3.78 -31.24
CA LEU A 743 22.23 4.98 -32.08
C LEU A 743 20.82 5.57 -31.91
N ALA A 744 19.78 4.75 -31.88
CA ALA A 744 18.40 5.18 -31.62
C ALA A 744 18.25 5.80 -30.21
N ALA A 745 18.88 5.22 -29.19
CA ALA A 745 18.92 5.76 -27.84
C ALA A 745 19.56 7.15 -27.82
N SER A 746 20.69 7.34 -28.52
CA SER A 746 21.35 8.65 -28.64
C SER A 746 20.49 9.69 -29.35
N ALA A 747 19.75 9.30 -30.39
CA ALA A 747 18.81 10.17 -31.12
C ALA A 747 17.66 10.62 -30.21
N MET A 748 17.01 9.68 -29.52
CA MET A 748 15.93 9.97 -28.57
C MET A 748 16.43 10.81 -27.40
N TRP A 749 17.64 10.53 -26.87
CA TRP A 749 18.27 11.32 -25.83
C TRP A 749 18.45 12.77 -26.27
N LYS A 750 19.04 13.00 -27.44
CA LYS A 750 19.22 14.34 -28.01
C LYS A 750 17.88 15.07 -28.20
N LEU A 751 16.82 14.38 -28.62
CA LEU A 751 15.49 14.98 -28.75
C LEU A 751 14.85 15.34 -27.39
N GLU A 752 15.06 14.55 -26.35
CA GLU A 752 14.54 14.80 -25.00
C GLU A 752 15.33 15.89 -24.25
N THR A 753 16.66 15.93 -24.43
CA THR A 753 17.52 16.90 -23.75
C THR A 753 17.61 18.24 -24.49
N ASN A 754 17.44 18.30 -25.81
CA ASN A 754 17.57 19.56 -26.55
C ASN A 754 16.35 20.50 -26.35
N ASN A 755 16.39 21.31 -25.31
CA ASN A 755 15.25 22.13 -24.87
C ASN A 755 15.33 23.59 -25.40
N LYS A 756 15.15 23.78 -26.71
CA LYS A 756 14.92 25.12 -27.29
C LYS A 756 13.58 25.76 -26.84
N SER A 757 12.69 24.99 -26.20
CA SER A 757 11.30 25.36 -25.88
C SER A 757 11.15 26.24 -24.63
N LEU A 758 11.90 26.01 -23.54
CA LEU A 758 11.65 26.67 -22.25
C LEU A 758 11.84 28.20 -22.27
N LYS A 759 12.83 28.69 -23.03
CA LYS A 759 13.06 30.15 -23.18
C LYS A 759 11.85 30.85 -23.81
N ASN A 760 11.19 30.18 -24.76
CA ASN A 760 9.99 30.71 -25.41
C ASN A 760 8.81 30.74 -24.42
N HIS A 761 8.63 29.68 -23.62
CA HIS A 761 7.62 29.66 -22.56
C HIS A 761 7.82 30.78 -21.53
N ILE A 762 9.05 31.00 -21.05
CA ILE A 762 9.34 32.08 -20.11
C ILE A 762 9.06 33.46 -20.75
N ALA A 763 9.43 33.65 -22.02
CA ALA A 763 9.18 34.90 -22.72
C ALA A 763 7.68 35.17 -22.91
N GLU A 764 6.90 34.16 -23.29
CA GLU A 764 5.44 34.27 -23.42
C GLU A 764 4.76 34.44 -22.07
N CYS A 765 5.18 33.73 -21.01
CA CYS A 765 4.68 33.94 -19.65
C CYS A 765 4.87 35.39 -19.20
N LYS A 766 6.03 36.01 -19.50
CA LYS A 766 6.28 37.43 -19.20
C LYS A 766 5.34 38.37 -19.95
N LYS A 767 5.03 38.07 -21.22
CA LYS A 767 4.09 38.87 -22.03
C LYS A 767 2.66 38.74 -21.50
N LEU A 768 2.22 37.51 -21.22
CA LEU A 768 0.89 37.23 -20.70
C LEU A 768 0.70 37.81 -19.30
N ALA A 769 1.70 37.68 -18.41
CA ALA A 769 1.67 38.27 -17.06
C ALA A 769 1.40 39.78 -17.07
N CYS A 770 1.88 40.50 -18.09
CA CYS A 770 1.64 41.94 -18.21
C CYS A 770 0.19 42.33 -18.51
N ARG A 771 -0.66 41.36 -18.91
CA ARG A 771 -2.09 41.55 -19.17
C ARG A 771 -2.98 41.16 -17.99
N LEU A 772 -2.40 40.53 -16.96
CA LEU A 772 -3.12 40.05 -15.80
C LEU A 772 -3.10 41.08 -14.67
N ASN A 773 -4.14 41.02 -13.83
CA ASN A 773 -4.26 41.85 -12.64
C ASN A 773 -3.94 41.06 -11.38
N SER A 774 -3.47 41.76 -10.34
CA SER A 774 -3.34 41.19 -9.01
C SER A 774 -4.72 41.12 -8.34
N THR A 775 -5.04 39.99 -7.74
CA THR A 775 -6.37 39.69 -7.20
C THR A 775 -6.26 39.14 -5.79
N ILE A 776 -7.36 39.17 -5.03
CA ILE A 776 -7.44 38.57 -3.71
C ILE A 776 -8.74 37.79 -3.56
N GLU A 777 -8.66 36.57 -3.04
CA GLU A 777 -9.80 35.69 -2.84
C GLU A 777 -9.73 35.01 -1.46
N LEU A 778 -10.90 34.75 -0.87
CA LEU A 778 -11.03 33.90 0.31
C LEU A 778 -11.37 32.47 -0.12
N VAL A 779 -10.39 31.56 -0.03
CA VAL A 779 -10.52 30.17 -0.44
C VAL A 779 -10.87 29.33 0.79
N LYS A 780 -12.08 28.76 0.83
CA LYS A 780 -12.61 28.04 2.01
C LYS A 780 -11.85 26.76 2.37
N GLU A 781 -11.36 26.05 1.36
CA GLU A 781 -10.63 24.78 1.53
C GLU A 781 -9.26 24.85 0.86
N HIS A 782 -8.48 25.88 1.20
CA HIS A 782 -7.15 26.00 0.63
C HIS A 782 -6.24 24.88 1.16
N GLN A 783 -5.66 24.13 0.23
CA GLN A 783 -4.68 23.09 0.56
C GLN A 783 -3.28 23.68 0.50
N PHE A 784 -2.74 24.02 1.67
CA PHE A 784 -1.33 24.35 1.76
C PHE A 784 -0.47 23.16 1.33
N VAL A 785 0.68 23.46 0.75
CA VAL A 785 1.74 22.49 0.45
C VAL A 785 2.32 21.95 1.76
N LYS A 786 2.47 22.80 2.79
CA LYS A 786 3.09 22.46 4.08
C LYS A 786 2.13 22.08 5.20
N SER A 787 0.81 22.16 4.98
CA SER A 787 -0.22 21.69 5.92
C SER A 787 -1.10 20.65 5.25
N LEU A 788 -1.50 19.62 6.00
CA LEU A 788 -2.36 18.56 5.47
C LEU A 788 -3.85 18.88 5.63
N GLU A 789 -4.19 19.70 6.62
CA GLU A 789 -5.55 20.16 6.85
C GLU A 789 -5.88 21.34 5.92
N PRO A 790 -6.98 21.26 5.14
CA PRO A 790 -7.51 22.41 4.43
C PRO A 790 -7.91 23.51 5.40
N GLN A 791 -7.65 24.76 5.04
CA GLN A 791 -7.97 25.91 5.88
C GLN A 791 -8.61 27.01 5.05
N GLU A 792 -9.53 27.75 5.67
CA GLU A 792 -10.05 28.98 5.08
C GLU A 792 -8.91 30.01 5.04
N THR A 793 -8.46 30.35 3.82
CA THR A 793 -7.23 31.10 3.62
C THR A 793 -7.44 32.21 2.60
N CYS A 794 -6.89 33.38 2.89
CA CYS A 794 -6.87 34.48 1.94
C CYS A 794 -5.68 34.32 0.99
N VAL A 795 -5.96 34.17 -0.30
CA VAL A 795 -4.95 33.99 -1.37
C VAL A 795 -4.86 35.26 -2.19
N VAL A 796 -3.65 35.79 -2.34
CA VAL A 796 -3.36 36.95 -3.19
C VAL A 796 -2.59 36.47 -4.42
N SER A 797 -3.20 36.55 -5.60
CA SER A 797 -2.54 36.17 -6.86
C SER A 797 -1.87 37.38 -7.50
N VAL A 798 -0.57 37.29 -7.76
CA VAL A 798 0.24 38.41 -8.28
C VAL A 798 0.97 38.02 -9.56
N PRO A 799 0.84 38.78 -10.67
CA PRO A 799 1.55 38.49 -11.91
C PRO A 799 3.07 38.44 -11.74
N PHE A 800 3.73 37.58 -12.52
CA PHE A 800 5.18 37.45 -12.47
C PHE A 800 5.88 38.80 -12.65
N VAL A 801 5.49 39.55 -13.66
CA VAL A 801 6.10 40.83 -14.05
C VAL A 801 5.05 41.83 -14.51
N ARG A 802 5.43 43.11 -14.51
CA ARG A 802 4.66 44.20 -15.12
C ARG A 802 5.54 44.98 -16.09
N ARG A 803 4.94 45.58 -17.12
CA ARG A 803 5.66 46.46 -18.05
C ARG A 803 6.00 47.78 -17.36
N ASP A 804 7.25 48.21 -17.49
CA ASP A 804 7.70 49.49 -16.95
C ASP A 804 7.30 50.62 -17.90
N ASN A 805 6.37 51.48 -17.49
CA ASN A 805 5.89 52.62 -18.28
C ASN A 805 6.66 53.92 -17.95
N SER A 806 7.75 53.85 -17.19
CA SER A 806 8.50 55.02 -16.70
C SER A 806 9.46 55.66 -17.70
N GLN A 807 9.59 55.13 -18.92
CA GLN A 807 10.30 55.82 -20.00
C GLN A 807 9.34 56.73 -20.78
N SER A 808 9.61 58.03 -20.73
CA SER A 808 8.90 59.05 -21.50
C SER A 808 8.88 58.71 -22.99
N ASN A 809 7.76 59.03 -23.63
CA ASN A 809 7.40 58.78 -25.04
C ASN A 809 8.39 59.30 -26.12
N SER A 810 9.59 59.77 -25.80
CA SER A 810 10.51 60.41 -26.75
C SER A 810 11.51 59.47 -27.44
N ASP A 811 11.79 58.26 -26.93
CA ASP A 811 12.86 57.40 -27.48
C ASP A 811 12.39 56.11 -28.17
N VAL A 812 11.07 55.95 -28.37
CA VAL A 812 10.45 54.67 -28.79
C VAL A 812 10.69 54.32 -30.27
N ILE A 813 11.22 55.23 -31.10
CA ILE A 813 11.27 54.98 -32.56
C ILE A 813 12.47 54.10 -32.99
N ASN A 814 13.56 53.98 -32.20
CA ASN A 814 14.78 53.34 -32.70
C ASN A 814 15.33 52.11 -31.95
N ASN A 815 14.68 51.58 -30.91
CA ASN A 815 15.21 50.41 -30.21
C ASN A 815 14.18 49.32 -29.90
N ARG A 816 14.05 48.33 -30.81
CA ARG A 816 13.33 47.05 -30.61
C ARG A 816 13.94 46.13 -29.52
N LYS A 817 14.86 46.61 -28.67
CA LYS A 817 15.69 45.75 -27.80
C LYS A 817 15.56 45.93 -26.29
N ASN A 818 14.77 46.85 -25.75
CA ASN A 818 14.65 47.01 -24.29
C ASN A 818 13.20 47.24 -23.83
N THR A 819 12.40 46.18 -23.79
CA THR A 819 11.23 46.16 -22.89
C THR A 819 11.73 45.80 -21.48
N SER A 820 11.89 46.81 -20.62
CA SER A 820 12.19 46.59 -19.20
C SER A 820 10.94 46.04 -18.50
N TYR A 821 11.09 44.92 -17.80
CA TYR A 821 10.03 44.29 -17.00
C TYR A 821 10.34 44.46 -15.52
N ARG A 822 9.35 44.93 -14.75
CA ARG A 822 9.43 45.05 -13.30
C ARG A 822 8.96 43.75 -12.63
N PRO A 823 9.69 43.17 -11.66
CA PRO A 823 9.38 41.86 -11.06
C PRO A 823 8.28 41.98 -9.98
N LEU A 824 7.04 42.19 -10.41
CA LEU A 824 5.92 42.55 -9.54
C LEU A 824 5.70 41.57 -8.36
N ALA A 825 5.74 40.25 -8.60
CA ALA A 825 5.59 39.28 -7.52
C ALA A 825 6.76 39.29 -6.52
N ALA A 826 8.00 39.52 -6.97
CA ALA A 826 9.15 39.65 -6.06
C ALA A 826 9.06 40.93 -5.20
N GLU A 827 8.49 42.00 -5.75
CA GLU A 827 8.23 43.23 -4.98
C GLU A 827 7.12 43.04 -3.95
N PHE A 828 6.07 42.31 -4.31
CA PHE A 828 5.00 41.95 -3.37
C PHE A 828 5.52 41.06 -2.24
N LYS A 829 6.37 40.09 -2.57
CA LYS A 829 7.11 39.29 -1.59
C LYS A 829 7.88 40.18 -0.61
N ALA A 830 8.68 41.13 -1.12
CA ALA A 830 9.44 42.05 -0.28
C ALA A 830 8.54 42.93 0.59
N TYR A 831 7.35 43.29 0.10
CA TYR A 831 6.33 43.99 0.89
C TYR A 831 5.82 43.12 2.05
N LEU A 832 5.41 41.88 1.80
CA LEU A 832 4.94 40.95 2.85
C LEU A 832 6.03 40.66 3.89
N ASP A 833 7.26 40.43 3.43
CA ASP A 833 8.42 40.21 4.31
C ASP A 833 8.65 41.41 5.24
N LYS A 834 8.54 42.64 4.70
CA LYS A 834 8.67 43.87 5.49
C LYS A 834 7.53 44.06 6.50
N GLN A 835 6.34 43.54 6.20
CA GLN A 835 5.20 43.54 7.14
C GLN A 835 5.28 42.39 8.17
N GLY A 836 6.25 41.47 8.05
CA GLY A 836 6.36 40.31 8.93
C GLY A 836 5.22 39.30 8.77
N VAL A 837 4.61 39.25 7.58
CA VAL A 837 3.48 38.36 7.28
C VAL A 837 4.02 37.01 6.82
N ASN A 838 3.52 35.92 7.41
CA ASN A 838 3.83 34.57 6.93
C ASN A 838 2.94 34.23 5.73
N TYR A 839 3.51 33.58 4.73
CA TYR A 839 2.77 33.15 3.54
C TYR A 839 3.39 31.90 2.92
N GLU A 840 2.58 31.20 2.13
CA GLU A 840 3.04 30.20 1.17
C GLU A 840 2.90 30.77 -0.24
N ALA A 841 4.00 30.73 -1.01
CA ALA A 841 4.01 31.22 -2.39
C ALA A 841 4.09 30.04 -3.36
N THR A 842 3.07 29.86 -4.19
CA THR A 842 2.99 28.81 -5.20
C THR A 842 2.82 29.40 -6.59
N VAL A 843 3.32 28.70 -7.62
CA VAL A 843 3.03 29.08 -9.00
C VAL A 843 1.62 28.64 -9.36
N ASN A 844 0.80 29.57 -9.85
CA ASN A 844 -0.54 29.25 -10.33
C ASN A 844 -0.48 28.25 -11.50
N SER A 845 -1.38 27.27 -11.53
CA SER A 845 -1.37 26.17 -12.50
C SER A 845 -1.62 26.63 -13.94
N ASP A 846 -2.43 27.69 -14.10
CA ASP A 846 -3.07 28.01 -15.38
C ASP A 846 -2.62 29.37 -15.93
N LEU A 847 -2.21 30.29 -15.04
CA LEU A 847 -1.81 31.65 -15.40
C LEU A 847 -0.41 31.99 -14.85
N PRO A 848 0.35 32.90 -15.50
CA PRO A 848 1.65 33.38 -15.01
C PRO A 848 1.54 34.33 -13.80
N LEU A 849 0.99 33.79 -12.71
CA LEU A 849 0.75 34.40 -11.41
C LEU A 849 1.48 33.60 -10.32
N ILE A 850 1.81 34.29 -9.23
CA ILE A 850 2.23 33.70 -7.96
C ILE A 850 1.08 33.86 -6.98
N ASP A 851 0.61 32.75 -6.43
CA ASP A 851 -0.43 32.71 -5.42
C ASP A 851 0.24 32.79 -4.04
N PHE A 852 -0.05 33.86 -3.30
CA PHE A 852 0.40 34.07 -1.93
C PHE A 852 -0.73 33.72 -0.97
N ALA A 853 -0.70 32.50 -0.44
CA ALA A 853 -1.61 32.06 0.61
C ALA A 853 -1.14 32.62 1.96
N LEU A 854 -1.87 33.57 2.52
CA LEU A 854 -1.48 34.29 3.73
C LEU A 854 -1.80 33.44 4.98
N ILE A 855 -0.82 33.27 5.86
CA ILE A 855 -0.93 32.46 7.08
C ILE A 855 -1.15 33.39 8.28
N ASP A 856 -2.29 33.24 8.95
CA ASP A 856 -2.75 34.08 10.07
C ASP A 856 -2.59 35.60 9.82
N PRO A 857 -3.06 36.13 8.68
CA PRO A 857 -2.91 37.55 8.37
C PRO A 857 -3.72 38.44 9.33
N GLN A 858 -3.17 39.60 9.67
CA GLN A 858 -3.90 40.61 10.44
C GLN A 858 -5.14 41.09 9.67
N PRO A 859 -6.32 41.22 10.31
CA PRO A 859 -7.56 41.62 9.62
C PRO A 859 -7.43 42.95 8.86
N GLU A 860 -6.67 43.91 9.41
CA GLU A 860 -6.42 45.21 8.78
C GLU A 860 -5.61 45.09 7.48
N LEU A 861 -4.68 44.11 7.40
CA LEU A 861 -3.96 43.83 6.17
C LEU A 861 -4.89 43.29 5.09
N ILE A 862 -5.76 42.34 5.43
CA ILE A 862 -6.73 41.78 4.48
C ILE A 862 -7.62 42.91 3.94
N LYS A 863 -8.17 43.74 4.83
CA LYS A 863 -9.00 44.89 4.46
C LYS A 863 -8.27 45.87 3.52
N ASN A 864 -7.00 46.17 3.82
CA ASN A 864 -6.17 47.03 2.98
C ASN A 864 -5.85 46.43 1.61
N LEU A 865 -5.63 45.12 1.55
CA LEU A 865 -5.40 44.41 0.29
C LEU A 865 -6.69 44.33 -0.54
N GLN A 866 -7.84 44.02 0.07
CA GLN A 866 -9.16 44.04 -0.59
C GLN A 866 -9.54 45.44 -1.10
N ALA A 867 -9.14 46.51 -0.41
CA ALA A 867 -9.38 47.87 -0.89
C ALA A 867 -8.49 48.27 -2.09
N LYS A 868 -7.33 47.62 -2.25
CA LYS A 868 -6.35 47.93 -3.31
C LYS A 868 -6.41 46.98 -4.50
N LEU A 869 -6.85 45.75 -4.29
CA LEU A 869 -6.88 44.67 -5.28
C LEU A 869 -8.32 44.43 -5.70
N GLY A 870 -8.56 44.26 -7.00
CA GLY A 870 -9.90 44.01 -7.54
C GLY A 870 -10.35 42.56 -7.39
N ASN A 871 -11.61 42.30 -7.77
CA ASN A 871 -12.13 40.94 -7.94
C ASN A 871 -11.34 40.20 -9.05
N ASN A 872 -11.40 38.86 -9.03
CA ASN A 872 -10.73 38.06 -10.04
C ASN A 872 -11.40 38.17 -11.42
N ASP A 873 -10.94 39.11 -12.24
CA ASP A 873 -11.35 39.27 -13.64
C ASP A 873 -10.42 38.53 -14.62
N ASN A 874 -9.45 37.75 -14.11
CA ASN A 874 -8.47 37.04 -14.95
C ASN A 874 -9.10 35.82 -15.69
N ASP A 875 -10.33 35.42 -15.35
CA ASP A 875 -11.04 34.28 -15.94
C ASP A 875 -11.32 34.45 -17.45
N CYS A 876 -11.32 35.69 -17.96
CA CYS A 876 -11.49 35.96 -19.38
C CYS A 876 -10.31 35.50 -20.26
N PHE A 877 -9.15 35.20 -19.67
CA PHE A 877 -7.96 34.74 -20.39
C PHE A 877 -7.90 33.22 -20.58
N LEU A 878 -8.75 32.43 -19.90
CA LEU A 878 -8.67 30.97 -19.85
C LEU A 878 -9.01 30.23 -21.16
N TRP A 879 -9.53 30.90 -22.21
CA TRP A 879 -10.18 30.18 -23.32
C TRP A 879 -9.67 30.40 -24.76
N GLN A 880 -8.70 31.27 -25.06
CA GLN A 880 -8.31 31.49 -26.48
C GLN A 880 -6.82 31.71 -26.80
N GLU A 881 -5.92 31.96 -25.84
CA GLU A 881 -4.54 32.43 -26.14
C GLU A 881 -3.39 31.52 -25.66
N HIS A 882 -3.69 30.32 -25.16
CA HIS A 882 -2.69 29.46 -24.48
C HIS A 882 -1.82 28.60 -25.41
N ASN A 883 -1.78 28.86 -26.72
CA ASN A 883 -1.03 28.00 -27.65
C ASN A 883 0.18 28.73 -28.27
N LEU A 884 1.37 28.18 -28.05
CA LEU A 884 2.60 28.55 -28.75
C LEU A 884 2.61 27.88 -30.13
N SER A 885 2.69 28.67 -31.20
CA SER A 885 3.01 28.15 -32.52
C SER A 885 4.48 27.73 -32.56
N THR A 886 4.72 26.45 -32.81
CA THR A 886 6.05 25.91 -33.06
C THR A 886 6.55 26.36 -34.44
N TYR A 887 7.86 26.27 -34.65
CA TYR A 887 8.49 26.55 -35.95
C TYR A 887 7.96 25.67 -37.10
N LYS A 888 7.33 24.53 -36.80
CA LYS A 888 6.70 23.62 -37.77
C LYS A 888 5.20 23.92 -38.00
N GLY A 889 4.61 24.90 -37.31
CA GLY A 889 3.19 25.26 -37.43
C GLY A 889 2.26 24.59 -36.41
N ASP A 890 2.75 23.61 -35.63
CA ASP A 890 1.96 22.97 -34.58
C ASP A 890 1.74 23.91 -33.38
N THR A 891 0.58 23.85 -32.73
CA THR A 891 0.26 24.60 -31.51
C THR A 891 0.48 23.75 -30.27
N VAL A 892 1.38 24.17 -29.37
CA VAL A 892 1.61 23.53 -28.06
C VAL A 892 1.12 24.40 -26.91
N PRO A 893 0.51 23.83 -25.86
CA PRO A 893 0.09 24.59 -24.69
C PRO A 893 1.25 25.36 -24.03
N LEU A 894 1.01 26.62 -23.68
CA LEU A 894 1.93 27.47 -22.96
C LEU A 894 2.12 26.92 -21.54
N ARG A 895 3.32 26.38 -21.26
CA ARG A 895 3.74 26.04 -19.91
C ARG A 895 3.96 27.30 -19.08
N ILE A 896 3.33 27.35 -17.90
CA ILE A 896 3.52 28.42 -16.92
C ILE A 896 4.84 28.21 -16.19
N VAL A 897 5.82 29.08 -16.46
CA VAL A 897 7.17 29.01 -15.90
C VAL A 897 7.55 30.37 -15.32
N PRO A 898 7.83 30.46 -14.00
CA PRO A 898 8.21 31.70 -13.36
C PRO A 898 9.60 32.16 -13.83
N PRO A 899 9.93 33.45 -13.65
CA PRO A 899 11.28 33.95 -13.82
C PRO A 899 12.32 33.11 -13.05
N LYS A 900 13.51 32.91 -13.63
CA LYS A 900 14.54 32.01 -13.06
C LYS A 900 14.94 32.39 -11.63
N ASP A 901 14.92 33.68 -11.32
CA ASP A 901 15.24 34.27 -10.03
C ASP A 901 14.18 34.02 -8.93
N TYR A 902 13.01 33.48 -9.27
CA TYR A 902 11.93 33.20 -8.30
C TYR A 902 12.14 31.86 -7.58
N THR A 903 13.34 31.66 -7.04
CA THR A 903 13.75 30.42 -6.33
C THR A 903 13.02 30.21 -5.00
N TRP A 904 12.27 31.21 -4.54
CA TRP A 904 11.49 31.24 -3.30
C TRP A 904 10.05 30.74 -3.48
N VAL A 905 9.61 30.45 -4.71
CA VAL A 905 8.27 29.96 -5.02
C VAL A 905 8.26 28.44 -5.11
N GLU A 906 7.24 27.81 -4.55
CA GLU A 906 6.96 26.40 -4.76
C GLU A 906 6.36 26.18 -6.16
N MET A 907 6.99 25.31 -6.94
CA MET A 907 6.55 25.00 -8.30
C MET A 907 5.75 23.70 -8.34
N ASN A 908 4.67 23.69 -9.12
CA ASN A 908 4.06 22.45 -9.59
C ASN A 908 4.99 21.79 -10.62
N GLU A 909 5.81 20.86 -10.14
CA GLU A 909 6.83 20.19 -10.94
C GLU A 909 6.27 19.31 -12.07
N ASP A 910 4.95 19.05 -12.06
CA ASP A 910 4.26 18.28 -13.09
C ASP A 910 4.24 18.96 -14.46
N ASN A 911 4.55 20.26 -14.52
CA ASN A 911 4.61 21.03 -15.76
C ASN A 911 5.97 20.98 -16.48
N PHE A 912 7.01 20.38 -15.87
CA PHE A 912 8.32 20.23 -16.52
C PHE A 912 8.43 18.95 -17.32
N SER A 913 9.14 19.00 -18.46
CA SER A 913 9.55 17.76 -19.13
C SER A 913 10.44 16.96 -18.19
N LYS A 914 9.99 15.74 -17.85
CA LYS A 914 10.72 14.86 -16.94
C LYS A 914 11.77 14.02 -17.67
N GLY A 915 11.74 13.98 -19.01
CA GLY A 915 12.60 13.10 -19.80
C GLY A 915 12.26 11.62 -19.57
N SER A 916 11.00 11.34 -19.24
CA SER A 916 10.54 9.99 -18.88
C SER A 916 10.60 9.01 -20.04
N LEU A 917 10.32 9.48 -21.27
CA LEU A 917 10.21 8.63 -22.45
C LEU A 917 11.50 7.86 -22.71
N VAL A 918 12.62 8.57 -22.87
CA VAL A 918 13.92 7.95 -23.14
C VAL A 918 14.36 6.99 -22.03
N LEU A 919 14.15 7.34 -20.76
CA LEU A 919 14.50 6.46 -19.64
C LEU A 919 13.69 5.16 -19.62
N ASN A 920 12.45 5.17 -20.13
CA ASN A 920 11.59 3.99 -20.17
C ASN A 920 11.82 3.13 -21.41
N LEU A 921 12.15 3.74 -22.55
CA LEU A 921 12.35 3.00 -23.81
C LEU A 921 13.75 2.41 -23.91
N PHE A 922 14.78 3.13 -23.46
CA PHE A 922 16.19 2.80 -23.67
C PHE A 922 16.96 2.61 -22.35
N THR A 923 16.32 2.00 -21.33
CA THR A 923 16.93 1.84 -20.00
C THR A 923 18.26 1.09 -20.09
N SER A 924 18.33 0.02 -20.88
CA SER A 924 19.50 -0.85 -21.01
C SER A 924 20.68 -0.12 -21.63
N GLU A 925 20.43 0.64 -22.70
CA GLU A 925 21.44 1.39 -23.45
C GLU A 925 21.98 2.54 -22.61
N ILE A 926 21.12 3.20 -21.83
CA ILE A 926 21.54 4.23 -20.87
C ILE A 926 22.40 3.61 -19.77
N CYS A 927 22.02 2.45 -19.21
CA CYS A 927 22.83 1.74 -18.21
C CYS A 927 24.22 1.40 -18.76
N GLN A 928 24.29 0.83 -19.98
CA GLN A 928 25.56 0.55 -20.65
C GLN A 928 26.39 1.83 -20.81
N ARG A 929 25.77 2.92 -21.29
CA ARG A 929 26.48 4.18 -21.48
C ARG A 929 27.01 4.78 -20.17
N LEU A 930 26.27 4.66 -19.06
CA LEU A 930 26.72 5.11 -17.73
C LEU A 930 27.94 4.34 -17.23
N GLU A 931 28.01 3.05 -17.54
CA GLU A 931 29.14 2.18 -17.18
C GLU A 931 30.41 2.56 -17.95
N GLU A 932 30.27 2.75 -19.27
CA GLU A 932 31.37 3.06 -20.18
C GLU A 932 31.91 4.50 -20.04
N TYR A 933 31.08 5.45 -19.60
CA TYR A 933 31.40 6.89 -19.63
C TYR A 933 32.68 7.25 -18.87
N GLN A 934 33.63 7.95 -19.48
CA GLN A 934 34.85 8.44 -18.81
C GLN A 934 34.90 9.97 -18.79
N PHE A 935 35.28 10.55 -17.65
CA PHE A 935 35.48 12.00 -17.53
C PHE A 935 36.85 12.38 -18.12
N THR A 936 36.86 12.80 -19.38
CA THR A 936 38.08 13.21 -20.09
C THR A 936 38.25 14.72 -20.16
N SER A 937 37.15 15.49 -20.19
CA SER A 937 37.22 16.95 -20.16
C SER A 937 36.00 17.62 -19.52
N PHE A 938 36.21 18.82 -18.98
CA PHE A 938 35.14 19.72 -18.53
C PHE A 938 35.27 21.08 -19.19
N LYS A 939 34.15 21.65 -19.64
CA LYS A 939 34.10 23.03 -20.11
C LYS A 939 33.45 23.91 -19.06
N LEU A 940 34.16 24.94 -18.63
CA LEU A 940 33.75 25.86 -17.58
C LEU A 940 33.54 27.29 -18.11
N ILE A 941 32.57 27.98 -17.54
CA ILE A 941 32.16 29.34 -17.91
C ILE A 941 32.14 30.28 -16.71
N GLY A 942 32.35 31.57 -16.97
CA GLY A 942 32.22 32.62 -15.95
C GLY A 942 33.47 32.86 -15.09
N ALA A 943 34.63 32.31 -15.46
CA ALA A 943 35.89 32.50 -14.73
C ALA A 943 36.25 33.98 -14.49
N LYS A 944 35.89 34.86 -15.44
CA LYS A 944 36.12 36.32 -15.36
C LYS A 944 35.26 37.05 -14.32
N HIS A 945 34.32 36.38 -13.68
CA HIS A 945 33.40 36.97 -12.69
C HIS A 945 33.62 36.46 -11.26
N ASN A 946 34.62 35.59 -11.04
CA ASN A 946 34.89 34.97 -9.74
C ASN A 946 36.29 35.36 -9.21
N ASP A 947 36.79 34.63 -8.21
CA ASP A 947 38.05 34.90 -7.50
C ASP A 947 39.28 34.94 -8.40
N TYR A 948 39.21 34.28 -9.57
CA TYR A 948 40.28 34.20 -10.56
C TYR A 948 40.11 35.17 -11.73
N SER A 949 39.27 36.19 -11.60
CA SER A 949 38.96 37.15 -12.68
C SER A 949 40.19 37.87 -13.27
N GLN A 950 41.24 38.05 -12.47
CA GLN A 950 42.49 38.73 -12.85
C GLN A 950 43.59 37.78 -13.34
N VAL A 951 43.35 36.46 -13.34
CA VAL A 951 44.35 35.48 -13.75
C VAL A 951 44.24 35.20 -15.24
N ASP A 952 45.36 35.33 -15.96
CA ASP A 952 45.47 34.92 -17.35
C ASP A 952 45.84 33.44 -17.45
N PHE A 953 44.87 32.61 -17.79
CA PHE A 953 45.05 31.17 -17.96
C PHE A 953 45.66 30.80 -19.32
N SER A 954 45.95 31.78 -20.18
CA SER A 954 46.69 31.58 -21.43
C SER A 954 48.21 31.60 -21.26
N ASP A 955 48.70 31.87 -20.04
CA ASP A 955 50.14 31.86 -19.72
C ASP A 955 50.76 30.48 -20.01
N LYS A 956 51.79 30.46 -20.86
CA LYS A 956 52.53 29.25 -21.24
C LYS A 956 53.11 28.49 -20.05
N ARG A 957 53.35 29.15 -18.91
CA ARG A 957 53.83 28.53 -17.66
C ARG A 957 52.78 27.66 -16.97
N LEU A 958 51.50 27.85 -17.30
CA LEU A 958 50.37 27.06 -16.79
C LEU A 958 50.00 25.91 -17.73
N HIS A 959 50.49 25.92 -18.96
CA HIS A 959 50.22 24.90 -19.97
C HIS A 959 50.79 23.54 -19.55
N ASN A 960 50.01 22.47 -19.75
CA ASN A 960 50.34 21.09 -19.33
C ASN A 960 50.61 20.89 -17.84
N LYS A 961 50.35 21.90 -17.00
CA LYS A 961 50.47 21.76 -15.56
C LYS A 961 49.18 21.19 -14.99
N GLU A 962 49.32 20.09 -14.25
CA GLU A 962 48.21 19.47 -13.55
C GLU A 962 47.90 20.21 -12.24
N PHE A 963 46.62 20.45 -11.99
CA PHE A 963 46.11 21.02 -10.76
C PHE A 963 45.05 20.10 -10.17
N GLU A 964 45.00 20.05 -8.84
CA GLU A 964 43.89 19.43 -8.12
C GLU A 964 42.73 20.44 -7.99
N PHE A 965 41.53 19.99 -8.35
CA PHE A 965 40.30 20.74 -8.28
C PHE A 965 39.31 20.06 -7.35
N VAL A 966 38.43 20.87 -6.76
CA VAL A 966 37.32 20.40 -5.91
C VAL A 966 36.02 20.94 -6.49
N VAL A 967 34.97 20.12 -6.49
CA VAL A 967 33.63 20.59 -6.85
C VAL A 967 32.92 21.15 -5.62
N GLY A 968 32.82 22.47 -5.54
CA GLY A 968 32.06 23.20 -4.52
C GLY A 968 30.61 23.47 -4.93
N LYS A 969 29.96 24.39 -4.21
CA LYS A 969 28.61 24.90 -4.51
C LYS A 969 28.68 26.39 -4.78
N TYR A 970 27.98 26.85 -5.81
CA TYR A 970 27.77 28.29 -6.00
C TYR A 970 26.84 28.85 -4.92
N ASN A 971 27.31 29.83 -4.15
CA ASN A 971 26.65 30.28 -2.93
C ASN A 971 26.13 31.72 -3.03
N ASN A 972 25.11 31.93 -3.87
CA ASN A 972 24.40 33.22 -3.91
C ASN A 972 22.87 32.99 -3.81
N PRO A 973 22.25 33.21 -2.63
CA PRO A 973 20.82 32.94 -2.41
C PRO A 973 19.87 33.70 -3.35
N ASN A 974 20.31 34.82 -3.91
CA ASN A 974 19.52 35.67 -4.81
C ASN A 974 19.67 35.29 -6.29
N ASP A 975 20.44 34.23 -6.59
CA ASP A 975 20.71 33.77 -7.95
C ASP A 975 20.11 32.38 -8.14
N TYR A 976 19.46 32.16 -9.29
CA TYR A 976 18.88 30.87 -9.66
C TYR A 976 19.88 29.71 -9.69
N ARG A 977 21.17 30.02 -9.79
CA ARG A 977 22.27 29.06 -9.76
C ARG A 977 22.66 28.63 -8.35
N HIS A 978 22.06 29.20 -7.31
CA HIS A 978 22.37 28.84 -5.92
C HIS A 978 22.34 27.33 -5.68
N GLY A 979 23.42 26.80 -5.12
CA GLY A 979 23.59 25.39 -4.82
C GLY A 979 24.02 24.52 -6.02
N GLN A 980 24.18 25.09 -7.22
CA GLN A 980 24.69 24.35 -8.38
C GLN A 980 26.19 24.02 -8.22
N PRO A 981 26.66 22.90 -8.80
CA PRO A 981 28.07 22.53 -8.77
C PRO A 981 28.95 23.58 -9.43
N MET A 982 30.05 23.92 -8.77
CA MET A 982 31.05 24.88 -9.23
C MET A 982 32.44 24.31 -9.02
N VAL A 983 33.38 24.57 -9.93
CA VAL A 983 34.77 24.13 -9.78
C VAL A 983 35.53 25.15 -8.94
N GLN A 984 36.27 24.66 -7.96
CA GLN A 984 37.15 25.42 -7.09
C GLN A 984 38.60 24.98 -7.31
N LEU A 985 39.50 25.95 -7.25
CA LEU A 985 40.94 25.75 -7.29
C LEU A 985 41.52 26.33 -6.01
N LYS A 986 42.32 25.54 -5.26
CA LYS A 986 42.95 25.98 -3.99
C LYS A 986 41.96 26.62 -3.00
N GLY A 987 40.74 26.08 -2.91
CA GLY A 987 39.69 26.55 -2.00
C GLY A 987 38.99 27.86 -2.42
N LYS A 988 39.27 28.38 -3.62
CA LYS A 988 38.65 29.58 -4.18
C LYS A 988 37.80 29.25 -5.41
N ASP A 989 36.81 30.07 -5.69
CA ASP A 989 35.82 29.84 -6.75
C ASP A 989 36.40 30.15 -8.13
N LEU A 990 36.56 29.11 -8.96
CA LEU A 990 37.09 29.24 -10.31
C LEU A 990 35.98 29.57 -11.31
N ALA A 991 35.11 28.60 -11.61
CA ALA A 991 34.11 28.74 -12.67
C ALA A 991 32.99 27.68 -12.57
N MET A 992 31.86 27.96 -13.21
CA MET A 992 30.72 27.05 -13.31
C MET A 992 30.91 26.07 -14.47
N PHE A 993 30.36 24.86 -14.36
CA PHE A 993 30.24 23.98 -15.53
C PHE A 993 29.35 24.61 -16.60
N GLU A 994 29.76 24.51 -17.86
CA GLU A 994 28.90 24.84 -18.98
C GLU A 994 27.65 23.94 -18.97
N PRO A 995 26.47 24.43 -19.41
CA PRO A 995 25.25 23.63 -19.47
C PRO A 995 25.45 22.25 -20.10
N GLN A 996 26.12 22.15 -21.25
CA GLN A 996 26.33 20.91 -22.00
C GLN A 996 27.57 20.11 -21.58
N SER A 997 28.31 20.55 -20.55
CA SER A 997 29.48 19.81 -20.08
C SER A 997 29.07 18.76 -19.04
N PRO A 998 29.70 17.57 -19.02
CA PRO A 998 29.55 16.63 -17.91
C PRO A 998 29.96 17.28 -16.59
N ARG A 999 29.36 16.80 -15.50
CA ARG A 999 29.58 17.39 -14.17
C ARG A 999 29.77 16.31 -13.14
N LEU A 1000 30.66 16.59 -12.22
CA LEU A 1000 30.86 15.78 -11.04
C LEU A 1000 29.95 16.24 -9.90
N PRO A 1001 29.49 15.34 -9.03
CA PRO A 1001 28.77 15.68 -7.81
C PRO A 1001 29.59 16.61 -6.90
N VAL A 1002 28.90 17.45 -6.14
CA VAL A 1002 29.54 18.32 -5.14
C VAL A 1002 30.33 17.50 -4.12
N GLY A 1003 31.56 17.94 -3.83
CA GLY A 1003 32.52 17.26 -2.97
C GLY A 1003 33.47 16.32 -3.71
N SER A 1004 33.33 16.19 -5.03
CA SER A 1004 34.28 15.41 -5.84
C SER A 1004 35.61 16.15 -5.98
N ILE A 1005 36.69 15.38 -6.08
CA ILE A 1005 38.06 15.85 -6.28
C ILE A 1005 38.59 15.24 -7.57
N PHE A 1006 39.34 16.00 -8.36
CA PHE A 1006 39.96 15.49 -9.59
C PHE A 1006 41.19 16.30 -9.96
N THR A 1007 42.06 15.72 -10.78
CA THR A 1007 43.24 16.38 -11.35
C THR A 1007 43.00 16.67 -12.82
N ALA A 1008 43.35 17.88 -13.27
CA ALA A 1008 43.24 18.28 -14.66
C ALA A 1008 44.29 19.33 -15.05
N SER A 1009 44.59 19.45 -16.35
CA SER A 1009 45.27 20.63 -16.90
C SER A 1009 44.27 21.65 -17.45
N ILE A 1010 44.61 22.95 -17.39
CA ILE A 1010 43.72 24.04 -17.82
C ILE A 1010 44.14 24.55 -19.19
N GLU A 1011 43.18 24.73 -20.09
CA GLU A 1011 43.33 25.43 -21.36
C GLU A 1011 42.27 26.54 -21.48
N GLN A 1012 42.68 27.74 -21.89
CA GLN A 1012 41.75 28.85 -22.09
C GLN A 1012 41.27 28.95 -23.53
N SER A 1013 39.95 28.90 -23.75
CA SER A 1013 39.35 28.95 -25.09
C SER A 1013 38.13 29.88 -25.14
N LYS A 1014 38.22 30.97 -25.92
CA LYS A 1014 37.11 31.91 -26.25
C LYS A 1014 36.17 32.25 -25.07
N GLY A 1015 36.73 32.62 -23.91
CA GLY A 1015 35.95 33.03 -22.73
C GLY A 1015 35.47 31.88 -21.83
N ALA A 1016 35.80 30.64 -22.16
CA ALA A 1016 35.64 29.45 -21.34
C ALA A 1016 37.01 28.88 -20.93
N LEU A 1017 37.01 28.01 -19.91
CA LEU A 1017 38.15 27.18 -19.54
C LEU A 1017 37.82 25.72 -19.87
N ILE A 1018 38.72 25.04 -20.56
CA ILE A 1018 38.67 23.61 -20.81
C ILE A 1018 39.61 22.94 -19.82
N LEU A 1019 39.08 22.03 -19.01
CA LEU A 1019 39.87 21.20 -18.11
C LEU A 1019 40.04 19.84 -18.76
N HIS A 1020 41.28 19.44 -19.06
CA HIS A 1020 41.60 18.09 -19.54
C HIS A 1020 41.82 17.20 -18.32
N VAL A 1021 40.86 16.34 -18.03
CA VAL A 1021 40.73 15.59 -16.79
C VAL A 1021 41.49 14.28 -16.92
N LYS A 1022 42.21 13.92 -15.86
CA LYS A 1022 42.83 12.61 -15.70
C LYS A 1022 41.79 11.64 -15.12
N PRO A 1023 41.18 10.72 -15.90
CA PRO A 1023 39.99 9.99 -15.47
C PRO A 1023 40.18 9.19 -14.16
N GLU A 1024 41.35 8.58 -13.98
CA GLU A 1024 41.73 7.80 -12.81
C GLU A 1024 41.95 8.64 -11.54
N SER A 1025 42.08 9.97 -11.68
CA SER A 1025 42.21 10.90 -10.56
C SER A 1025 40.87 11.29 -9.94
N VAL A 1026 39.75 11.02 -10.62
CA VAL A 1026 38.42 11.40 -10.16
C VAL A 1026 38.04 10.61 -8.91
N ARG A 1027 37.82 11.33 -7.82
CA ARG A 1027 37.33 10.78 -6.54
C ARG A 1027 36.01 11.42 -6.18
N LEU A 1028 34.95 10.61 -6.15
CA LEU A 1028 33.63 11.03 -5.72
C LEU A 1028 33.60 11.23 -4.19
N PRO A 1029 32.70 12.09 -3.68
CA PRO A 1029 32.53 12.25 -2.24
C PRO A 1029 32.19 10.91 -1.59
N GLU A 1030 32.70 10.69 -0.38
CA GLU A 1030 32.51 9.43 0.34
C GLU A 1030 31.00 9.15 0.51
N SER A 1031 30.58 8.06 -0.12
CA SER A 1031 29.19 7.63 -0.24
C SER A 1031 28.90 6.38 0.58
N THR A 1032 29.74 6.10 1.58
CA THR A 1032 29.50 5.06 2.58
C THR A 1032 28.24 5.43 3.37
N LEU A 1033 27.29 4.50 3.45
CA LEU A 1033 26.11 4.69 4.28
C LEU A 1033 26.55 4.66 5.75
N PRO A 1034 25.92 5.47 6.64
CA PRO A 1034 26.14 5.34 8.07
C PRO A 1034 25.95 3.87 8.49
N LYS A 1035 26.70 3.36 9.47
CA LYS A 1035 26.53 1.97 9.94
C LYS A 1035 25.18 1.79 10.64
N ARG A 1036 24.54 0.62 10.52
CA ARG A 1036 23.31 0.31 11.29
C ARG A 1036 23.68 0.08 12.75
N SER A 1037 23.05 0.79 13.67
CA SER A 1037 23.24 0.64 15.11
C SER A 1037 22.79 -0.74 15.65
N PHE A 1038 21.87 -1.42 14.95
CA PHE A 1038 21.30 -2.72 15.37
C PHE A 1038 22.20 -3.94 15.11
N GLU A 1039 23.32 -3.80 14.39
CA GLU A 1039 24.25 -4.91 14.17
C GLU A 1039 25.09 -5.26 15.41
N LYS A 1040 25.04 -4.44 16.46
CA LYS A 1040 25.71 -4.74 17.75
C LYS A 1040 24.95 -5.73 18.66
N GLN A 1041 23.75 -6.17 18.28
CA GLN A 1041 23.00 -7.20 19.02
C GLN A 1041 22.98 -8.57 18.30
N LYS A 1042 23.99 -8.88 17.49
CA LYS A 1042 24.39 -10.29 17.38
C LYS A 1042 25.06 -10.65 18.70
N VAL A 1043 24.36 -11.43 19.53
CA VAL A 1043 24.97 -12.30 20.54
C VAL A 1043 26.24 -12.89 19.92
N ASP A 1044 27.34 -12.80 20.65
CA ASP A 1044 28.62 -13.41 20.28
C ASP A 1044 28.38 -14.83 19.77
N THR A 1045 28.32 -14.95 18.44
CA THR A 1045 28.27 -16.24 17.77
C THR A 1045 29.69 -16.75 17.86
N VAL A 1046 29.93 -17.58 18.88
CA VAL A 1046 31.15 -18.36 19.02
C VAL A 1046 31.43 -18.98 17.65
N LYS A 1047 32.54 -18.54 17.04
CA LYS A 1047 33.03 -19.08 15.76
C LYS A 1047 33.02 -20.61 15.85
N PRO A 1048 32.36 -21.34 14.93
CA PRO A 1048 32.56 -22.77 14.86
C PRO A 1048 33.97 -22.98 14.33
N GLN A 1049 34.92 -23.28 15.24
CA GLN A 1049 36.20 -23.81 14.85
C GLN A 1049 35.94 -25.12 14.09
N ARG A 1050 36.18 -25.10 12.78
CA ARG A 1050 36.43 -26.29 11.98
C ARG A 1050 37.64 -27.01 12.59
N LYS A 1051 37.42 -27.94 13.52
CA LYS A 1051 38.42 -28.93 13.90
C LYS A 1051 38.12 -30.22 13.16
N ARG A 1052 38.97 -30.51 12.17
CA ARG A 1052 39.11 -31.82 11.52
C ARG A 1052 39.24 -32.88 12.60
N LEU A 1053 38.30 -33.82 12.65
CA LEU A 1053 38.44 -35.06 13.40
C LEU A 1053 39.43 -35.96 12.64
N HIS A 1054 40.63 -36.09 13.20
CA HIS A 1054 41.44 -37.30 13.03
C HIS A 1054 41.48 -38.06 14.34
N ARG A 1055 41.22 -39.37 14.22
CA ARG A 1055 41.26 -40.41 15.26
C ARG A 1055 42.53 -40.32 16.13
N LYS A 1056 42.40 -40.54 17.44
CA LYS A 1056 43.00 -41.69 18.16
C LYS A 1056 42.59 -41.73 19.64
N PHE A 1057 42.65 -42.95 20.16
CA PHE A 1057 42.21 -43.48 21.45
C PHE A 1057 43.06 -43.05 22.66
N HIS A 1058 42.42 -43.25 23.84
CA HIS A 1058 42.93 -43.69 25.16
C HIS A 1058 43.08 -42.71 26.34
N LEU A 1059 42.38 -43.12 27.42
CA LEU A 1059 42.64 -43.11 28.87
C LEU A 1059 43.50 -41.99 29.49
N ASP A 1060 42.93 -41.25 30.44
CA ASP A 1060 43.11 -41.45 31.90
C ASP A 1060 42.50 -40.27 32.71
N THR A 1061 41.78 -40.61 33.77
CA THR A 1061 41.43 -39.76 34.93
C THR A 1061 42.64 -39.64 35.87
N PRO A 1062 42.58 -38.96 37.04
CA PRO A 1062 41.91 -37.73 37.49
C PRO A 1062 42.92 -36.76 38.18
N SER A 1063 42.50 -35.60 38.72
CA SER A 1063 42.90 -35.11 40.07
C SER A 1063 42.57 -33.63 40.39
N ARG A 1064 41.89 -33.45 41.53
CA ARG A 1064 42.15 -32.51 42.66
C ARG A 1064 41.83 -31.00 42.55
N LEU A 1065 40.77 -30.63 43.28
CA LEU A 1065 40.55 -29.50 44.22
C LEU A 1065 41.83 -28.97 44.94
N PRO A 1066 41.92 -27.74 45.54
CA PRO A 1066 41.00 -27.14 46.56
C PRO A 1066 40.72 -25.60 46.40
N MET A 1067 39.60 -25.02 46.86
CA MET A 1067 39.18 -24.55 48.21
C MET A 1067 39.96 -23.35 48.83
N ASP A 1068 39.14 -22.40 49.33
CA ASP A 1068 39.31 -21.39 50.41
C ASP A 1068 39.92 -19.99 50.14
N LYS A 1069 39.16 -18.91 50.42
CA LYS A 1069 39.06 -18.27 51.76
C LYS A 1069 38.24 -16.96 51.76
N GLU A 1070 37.30 -16.88 52.71
CA GLU A 1070 36.70 -15.66 53.26
C GLU A 1070 37.68 -14.93 54.21
N VAL A 1071 37.56 -13.60 54.38
CA VAL A 1071 37.81 -12.89 55.65
C VAL A 1071 36.89 -11.66 55.81
N ASN A 1072 36.29 -11.58 56.99
CA ASN A 1072 35.43 -10.56 57.62
C ASN A 1072 36.04 -9.16 57.85
N GLY A 1073 35.20 -8.16 58.13
CA GLY A 1073 35.61 -6.96 58.88
C GLY A 1073 34.58 -5.84 59.10
N ASN A 1074 33.77 -5.96 60.16
CA ASN A 1074 33.33 -4.95 61.15
C ASN A 1074 32.79 -3.53 60.77
N ILE A 1075 31.60 -3.24 61.31
CA ILE A 1075 30.93 -1.94 61.63
C ILE A 1075 31.51 -1.43 63.00
N PRO A 1076 31.45 -0.16 63.52
CA PRO A 1076 30.43 0.91 63.34
C PRO A 1076 30.88 2.40 63.42
N ALA A 1077 30.02 3.35 63.00
CA ALA A 1077 29.86 4.65 63.67
C ALA A 1077 28.56 5.38 63.29
N LYS A 1078 27.85 5.86 64.31
CA LYS A 1078 26.60 6.65 64.30
C LYS A 1078 26.85 8.10 63.87
N LYS A 1079 25.89 8.73 63.17
CA LYS A 1079 25.31 10.04 63.54
C LYS A 1079 23.97 10.28 62.81
N LYS A 1080 22.95 10.63 63.59
CA LYS A 1080 21.58 11.05 63.21
C LYS A 1080 21.38 12.49 63.73
N ARG A 1081 20.38 13.18 63.15
CA ARG A 1081 19.62 14.39 63.59
C ARG A 1081 20.00 15.68 62.84
N ASN A 1082 19.08 16.25 62.04
CA ASN A 1082 17.92 17.14 62.35
C ASN A 1082 18.38 18.62 62.35
N PHE A 1083 17.65 19.69 62.00
CA PHE A 1083 16.25 19.99 61.65
C PHE A 1083 16.17 21.48 61.20
N ASN A 1084 15.03 21.87 60.60
CA ASN A 1084 14.40 23.21 60.54
C ASN A 1084 15.05 24.34 59.71
N LEU A 1085 14.37 25.39 59.21
CA LEU A 1085 12.99 25.84 58.86
C LEU A 1085 13.08 27.37 58.98
N ASP A 1086 12.76 28.16 57.95
CA ASP A 1086 12.40 29.60 57.99
C ASP A 1086 11.78 29.93 56.60
N LEU A 1087 10.49 30.30 56.45
CA LEU A 1087 9.88 31.63 56.61
C LEU A 1087 10.61 32.69 55.75
N GLU A 1088 10.04 33.46 54.82
CA GLU A 1088 8.75 34.17 54.77
C GLU A 1088 8.38 34.55 53.31
N ILE A 1089 7.08 34.58 52.96
CA ILE A 1089 6.54 35.59 52.02
C ILE A 1089 5.26 36.15 52.69
N PRO A 1090 5.13 37.49 52.88
CA PRO A 1090 3.98 38.09 53.55
C PRO A 1090 2.82 38.42 52.60
N ASN A 1091 1.59 38.24 53.14
CA ASN A 1091 0.40 39.12 53.18
C ASN A 1091 -0.09 39.81 51.88
N SER A 1092 -1.38 40.02 51.61
CA SER A 1092 -2.71 39.75 52.21
C SER A 1092 -3.71 40.08 51.06
N THR A 1093 -4.98 39.67 50.98
CA THR A 1093 -6.13 39.62 51.91
C THR A 1093 -7.11 38.55 51.37
N ALA A 1094 -7.57 37.52 52.12
CA ALA A 1094 -8.65 37.52 53.13
C ALA A 1094 -9.97 38.10 52.56
N GLU A 1095 -11.16 37.47 52.61
CA GLU A 1095 -11.85 36.52 53.51
C GLU A 1095 -13.00 35.86 52.67
N THR A 1096 -13.76 34.81 53.03
CA THR A 1096 -14.06 34.12 54.28
C THR A 1096 -14.62 32.71 53.95
N GLU A 1097 -14.50 31.81 54.92
CA GLU A 1097 -14.88 30.39 54.93
C GLU A 1097 -16.38 30.09 54.79
N ARG A 1098 -16.69 28.91 54.22
CA ARG A 1098 -17.64 27.91 54.76
C ARG A 1098 -17.51 26.56 54.01
N GLU A 1099 -17.11 25.50 54.72
CA GLU A 1099 -17.54 24.10 54.44
C GLU A 1099 -18.90 23.84 55.13
N PRO A 1100 -19.54 22.66 55.00
CA PRO A 1100 -19.95 21.95 53.79
C PRO A 1100 -21.48 21.73 53.77
N GLU A 1101 -22.12 21.62 52.60
CA GLU A 1101 -23.45 20.98 52.51
C GLU A 1101 -23.43 19.78 51.56
N THR A 1102 -23.90 18.68 52.13
CA THR A 1102 -24.10 17.34 51.57
C THR A 1102 -24.83 17.31 50.23
N ASN A 1103 -24.38 16.38 49.37
CA ASN A 1103 -25.11 15.86 48.22
C ASN A 1103 -26.59 15.57 48.56
N GLN A 1104 -27.49 16.47 48.15
CA GLN A 1104 -28.86 16.08 47.84
C GLN A 1104 -28.86 15.35 46.50
N THR A 1105 -29.26 14.08 46.52
CA THR A 1105 -29.73 13.29 45.38
C THR A 1105 -30.55 14.19 44.46
N LYS A 1106 -30.16 14.33 43.18
CA LYS A 1106 -31.05 14.97 42.18
C LYS A 1106 -32.34 14.14 42.13
N THR A 1107 -33.40 14.72 42.70
CA THR A 1107 -34.72 14.12 42.82
C THR A 1107 -35.30 13.83 41.43
N GLN A 1108 -36.21 12.84 41.34
CA GLN A 1108 -36.96 12.49 40.11
C GLN A 1108 -37.49 13.70 39.28
N PRO A 1109 -37.87 14.87 39.84
CA PRO A 1109 -38.29 16.03 39.06
C PRO A 1109 -37.25 16.53 38.06
N ALA A 1110 -35.94 16.43 38.36
CA ALA A 1110 -34.88 16.91 37.48
C ALA A 1110 -34.70 16.04 36.22
N ILE A 1111 -34.89 14.73 36.33
CA ILE A 1111 -34.86 13.79 35.19
C ILE A 1111 -36.10 13.98 34.30
N LYS A 1112 -37.26 14.25 34.92
CA LYS A 1112 -38.54 14.48 34.24
C LYS A 1112 -38.57 15.80 33.44
N GLN A 1113 -37.91 16.85 33.94
CA GLN A 1113 -37.73 18.11 33.21
C GLN A 1113 -36.85 17.97 31.95
N LEU A 1114 -35.78 17.17 32.04
CA LEU A 1114 -34.90 16.87 30.90
C LEU A 1114 -35.64 16.12 29.77
N LEU A 1115 -36.47 15.14 30.11
CA LEU A 1115 -37.30 14.40 29.13
C LEU A 1115 -38.30 15.30 28.38
N SER A 1116 -38.91 16.26 29.09
CA SER A 1116 -39.83 17.25 28.50
C SER A 1116 -39.12 18.17 27.50
N GLN A 1117 -37.89 18.60 27.80
CA GLN A 1117 -37.07 19.44 26.91
C GLN A 1117 -36.65 18.66 25.66
N ASP A 1118 -36.11 17.45 25.82
CA ASP A 1118 -35.66 16.62 24.70
C ASP A 1118 -36.82 16.28 23.75
N ALA A 1119 -37.98 15.89 24.28
CA ALA A 1119 -39.18 15.63 23.46
C ALA A 1119 -39.64 16.86 22.67
N SER A 1120 -39.58 18.04 23.30
CA SER A 1120 -39.98 19.31 22.69
C SER A 1120 -39.06 19.71 21.54
N ILE A 1121 -37.75 19.48 21.69
CA ILE A 1121 -36.75 19.72 20.63
C ILE A 1121 -36.97 18.76 19.45
N VAL A 1122 -37.15 17.47 19.72
CA VAL A 1122 -37.39 16.46 18.67
C VAL A 1122 -38.69 16.75 17.91
N LEU A 1123 -39.76 17.11 18.61
CA LEU A 1123 -41.04 17.48 17.99
C LEU A 1123 -40.89 18.75 17.14
N HIS A 1124 -40.17 19.77 17.64
CA HIS A 1124 -39.87 20.99 16.89
C HIS A 1124 -39.16 20.70 15.57
N GLN A 1125 -38.05 19.97 15.62
CA GLN A 1125 -37.23 19.65 14.46
C GLN A 1125 -38.00 18.81 13.44
N SER A 1126 -38.83 17.87 13.92
CA SER A 1126 -39.66 17.03 13.06
C SER A 1126 -40.71 17.85 12.29
N ILE A 1127 -41.38 18.79 12.97
CA ILE A 1127 -42.35 19.70 12.35
C ILE A 1127 -41.66 20.63 11.35
N LYS A 1128 -40.52 21.23 11.72
CA LYS A 1128 -39.75 22.12 10.84
C LYS A 1128 -39.34 21.40 9.56
N SER A 1129 -38.79 20.19 9.69
CA SER A 1129 -38.36 19.37 8.54
C SER A 1129 -39.53 18.97 7.65
N GLN A 1130 -40.66 18.54 8.23
CA GLN A 1130 -41.84 18.16 7.44
C GLN A 1130 -42.47 19.37 6.74
N HIS A 1131 -42.62 20.50 7.42
CA HIS A 1131 -43.16 21.71 6.81
C HIS A 1131 -42.27 22.23 5.66
N GLN A 1132 -40.94 22.19 5.81
CA GLN A 1132 -40.01 22.53 4.73
C GLN A 1132 -40.11 21.59 3.52
N LYS A 1133 -40.43 20.31 3.75
CA LYS A 1133 -40.57 19.31 2.70
C LYS A 1133 -41.92 19.39 1.98
N THR A 1134 -43.02 19.57 2.70
CA THR A 1134 -44.38 19.46 2.14
C THR A 1134 -45.05 20.79 1.87
N GLY A 1135 -44.61 21.88 2.53
CA GLY A 1135 -45.26 23.19 2.47
C GLY A 1135 -46.61 23.26 3.20
N GLU A 1136 -47.04 22.19 3.86
CA GLU A 1136 -48.36 22.13 4.50
C GLU A 1136 -48.40 22.91 5.82
N ASN A 1137 -49.42 23.77 5.97
CA ASN A 1137 -49.63 24.57 7.18
C ASN A 1137 -50.39 23.81 8.29
N GLN A 1138 -50.85 22.58 8.02
CA GLN A 1138 -51.44 21.69 9.02
C GLN A 1138 -50.84 20.29 8.88
N LEU A 1139 -50.13 19.83 9.90
CA LEU A 1139 -49.47 18.52 9.92
C LEU A 1139 -50.08 17.64 11.00
N LYS A 1140 -50.35 16.37 10.65
CA LYS A 1140 -50.75 15.34 11.62
C LYS A 1140 -49.49 14.76 12.27
N ILE A 1141 -49.42 14.80 13.60
CA ILE A 1141 -48.25 14.33 14.36
C ILE A 1141 -48.35 12.84 14.69
N ASP A 1142 -49.58 12.34 14.86
CA ASP A 1142 -49.85 10.92 15.06
C ASP A 1142 -50.71 10.35 13.92
N SER A 1143 -50.69 9.02 13.79
CA SER A 1143 -51.44 8.31 12.75
C SER A 1143 -52.96 8.36 12.90
N LYS A 1144 -53.48 8.82 14.06
CA LYS A 1144 -54.91 9.02 14.30
C LYS A 1144 -55.36 10.46 14.01
N GLY A 1145 -54.43 11.38 13.78
CA GLY A 1145 -54.67 12.80 13.59
C GLY A 1145 -55.13 13.53 14.86
N GLU A 1146 -54.93 12.96 16.05
CA GLU A 1146 -55.36 13.55 17.31
C GLU A 1146 -54.49 14.75 17.71
N TRP A 1147 -53.18 14.62 17.51
CA TRP A 1147 -52.24 15.74 17.61
C TRP A 1147 -52.07 16.37 16.23
N THR A 1148 -52.42 17.65 16.12
CA THR A 1148 -52.28 18.42 14.88
C THR A 1148 -51.40 19.64 15.13
N ALA A 1149 -50.35 19.79 14.34
CA ALA A 1149 -49.57 21.02 14.27
C ALA A 1149 -50.20 21.98 13.26
N THR A 1150 -50.46 23.20 13.68
CA THR A 1150 -50.91 24.29 12.81
C THR A 1150 -49.83 25.35 12.76
N ILE A 1151 -49.41 25.71 11.55
CA ILE A 1151 -48.35 26.68 11.28
C ILE A 1151 -48.99 27.92 10.65
N ARG A 1152 -48.73 29.10 11.22
CA ARG A 1152 -49.13 30.39 10.67
C ARG A 1152 -47.91 31.32 10.65
N GLY A 1153 -47.43 31.64 9.46
CA GLY A 1153 -46.15 32.33 9.31
C GLY A 1153 -45.02 31.46 9.89
N HIS A 1154 -44.27 31.99 10.85
CA HIS A 1154 -43.20 31.26 11.52
C HIS A 1154 -43.62 30.56 12.82
N ASP A 1155 -44.86 30.75 13.27
CA ASP A 1155 -45.35 30.19 14.53
C ASP A 1155 -46.04 28.85 14.32
N CYS A 1156 -45.58 27.84 15.06
CA CYS A 1156 -46.16 26.51 15.11
C CYS A 1156 -46.86 26.28 16.45
N LYS A 1157 -48.10 25.80 16.42
CA LYS A 1157 -48.86 25.33 17.59
C LYS A 1157 -49.32 23.91 17.37
N VAL A 1158 -49.03 23.02 18.31
CA VAL A 1158 -49.55 21.64 18.34
C VAL A 1158 -50.66 21.57 19.36
N CYS A 1159 -51.82 21.09 18.92
CA CYS A 1159 -52.96 20.90 19.79
C CYS A 1159 -53.25 19.41 20.01
N ALA A 1160 -53.62 19.05 21.23
CA ALA A 1160 -54.02 17.71 21.63
C ALA A 1160 -55.45 17.70 22.23
N PRO A 1161 -56.13 16.54 22.25
CA PRO A 1161 -57.40 16.38 22.97
C PRO A 1161 -57.21 16.54 24.49
N GLN A 1162 -58.15 17.20 25.17
CA GLN A 1162 -58.26 17.09 26.63
C GLN A 1162 -58.67 15.65 27.01
N SER A 1163 -58.01 15.07 28.00
CA SER A 1163 -58.13 13.65 28.34
C SER A 1163 -59.55 13.25 28.77
N GLY A 1164 -60.18 12.33 28.03
CA GLY A 1164 -61.16 11.38 28.58
C GLY A 1164 -62.65 11.63 28.33
N SER A 1165 -63.10 11.83 27.09
CA SER A 1165 -64.48 11.52 26.64
C SER A 1165 -64.61 11.85 25.14
N LEU A 1166 -65.16 10.94 24.34
CA LEU A 1166 -65.25 11.02 22.87
C LEU A 1166 -66.30 12.01 22.34
N ARG A 1167 -66.88 12.88 23.18
CA ARG A 1167 -68.08 13.65 22.81
C ARG A 1167 -68.02 15.18 22.88
N ASP A 1168 -66.89 15.80 23.25
CA ASP A 1168 -66.66 17.24 22.95
C ASP A 1168 -65.16 17.54 22.89
N LEU A 1169 -64.61 17.71 21.68
CA LEU A 1169 -63.17 17.90 21.43
C LEU A 1169 -62.78 19.38 21.55
N GLN A 1170 -62.64 19.88 22.79
CA GLN A 1170 -61.83 21.09 22.99
C GLN A 1170 -60.34 20.72 22.85
N LYS A 1171 -59.70 21.25 21.80
CA LYS A 1171 -58.27 21.04 21.50
C LYS A 1171 -57.42 22.04 22.29
N LYS A 1172 -56.56 21.57 23.19
CA LYS A 1172 -55.63 22.41 23.97
C LYS A 1172 -54.26 22.46 23.30
N VAL A 1173 -53.64 23.64 23.25
CA VAL A 1173 -52.24 23.78 22.79
C VAL A 1173 -51.32 23.08 23.79
N VAL A 1174 -50.60 22.06 23.33
CA VAL A 1174 -49.66 21.27 24.13
C VAL A 1174 -48.20 21.59 23.82
N PHE A 1175 -47.94 22.24 22.69
CA PHE A 1175 -46.61 22.68 22.30
C PHE A 1175 -46.71 23.90 21.38
N GLN A 1176 -45.81 24.87 21.55
CA GLN A 1176 -45.70 26.06 20.68
C GLN A 1176 -44.24 26.42 20.47
N SER A 1177 -43.87 26.70 19.23
CA SER A 1177 -42.51 27.11 18.88
C SER A 1177 -42.49 28.02 17.66
N ASN A 1178 -41.40 28.75 17.47
CA ASN A 1178 -41.15 29.55 16.29
C ASN A 1178 -40.12 28.83 15.41
N LEU A 1179 -40.52 28.46 14.18
CA LEU A 1179 -39.72 27.63 13.28
C LEU A 1179 -38.56 28.39 12.61
N ALA A 1180 -38.57 29.73 12.63
CA ALA A 1180 -37.49 30.53 12.05
C ALA A 1180 -36.34 30.76 13.05
N THR A 1181 -36.66 30.95 14.33
CA THR A 1181 -35.69 31.26 15.39
C THR A 1181 -35.33 30.06 16.27
N ASP A 1182 -35.95 28.90 16.03
CA ASP A 1182 -35.83 27.67 16.82
C ASP A 1182 -36.18 27.82 18.31
N LYS A 1183 -36.91 28.90 18.65
CA LYS A 1183 -37.35 29.18 20.02
C LYS A 1183 -38.63 28.43 20.35
N ILE A 1184 -38.59 27.58 21.39
CA ILE A 1184 -39.76 26.89 21.93
C ILE A 1184 -40.44 27.80 22.98
N ASN A 1185 -41.64 28.28 22.64
CA ASN A 1185 -42.40 29.21 23.48
C ASN A 1185 -43.29 28.49 24.51
N ASN A 1186 -43.73 27.27 24.20
CA ASN A 1186 -44.45 26.40 25.13
C ASN A 1186 -43.98 24.95 24.91
N SER A 1187 -43.29 24.39 25.90
CA SER A 1187 -42.75 23.02 25.83
C SER A 1187 -43.83 21.99 26.15
N LEU A 1188 -43.63 20.75 25.71
CA LEU A 1188 -44.49 19.64 26.08
C LEU A 1188 -44.44 19.43 27.60
N SER A 1189 -45.60 19.27 28.23
CA SER A 1189 -45.63 18.77 29.61
C SER A 1189 -45.07 17.35 29.67
N GLU A 1190 -44.64 16.90 30.85
CA GLU A 1190 -44.08 15.56 31.07
C GLU A 1190 -44.98 14.45 30.51
N ALA A 1191 -46.27 14.47 30.84
CA ALA A 1191 -47.24 13.49 30.35
C ALA A 1191 -47.38 13.48 28.81
N ASN A 1192 -47.22 14.65 28.18
CA ASN A 1192 -47.28 14.82 26.73
C ASN A 1192 -45.97 14.40 26.05
N ALA A 1193 -44.82 14.59 26.69
CA ALA A 1193 -43.53 14.10 26.24
C ALA A 1193 -43.47 12.56 26.23
N GLU A 1194 -43.95 11.91 27.29
CA GLU A 1194 -44.06 10.44 27.34
C GLU A 1194 -45.01 9.91 26.27
N ARG A 1195 -46.14 10.59 26.06
CA ARG A 1195 -47.11 10.22 25.01
C ARG A 1195 -46.49 10.34 23.62
N PHE A 1196 -45.72 11.40 23.36
CA PHE A 1196 -45.01 11.61 22.10
C PHE A 1196 -43.98 10.51 21.81
N PHE A 1197 -43.13 10.15 22.79
CA PHE A 1197 -42.16 9.07 22.58
C PHE A 1197 -42.83 7.70 22.34
N LYS A 1198 -43.94 7.40 23.04
CA LYS A 1198 -44.73 6.19 22.76
C LYS A 1198 -45.31 6.17 21.35
N MET A 1199 -45.71 7.33 20.81
CA MET A 1199 -46.17 7.43 19.41
C MET A 1199 -45.02 7.12 18.44
N CYS A 1200 -43.84 7.70 18.66
CA CYS A 1200 -42.66 7.44 17.82
C CYS A 1200 -42.32 5.94 17.79
N GLU A 1201 -42.28 5.27 18.94
CA GLU A 1201 -42.00 3.83 19.02
C GLU A 1201 -43.04 2.96 18.29
N GLN A 1202 -44.32 3.35 18.32
CA GLN A 1202 -45.39 2.62 17.63
C GLN A 1202 -45.33 2.77 16.12
N GLU A 1203 -44.97 3.94 15.60
CA GLU A 1203 -44.80 4.16 14.17
C GLU A 1203 -43.55 3.46 13.62
N THR A 1204 -42.42 3.44 14.36
CA THR A 1204 -41.24 2.66 13.96
C THR A 1204 -41.56 1.16 13.87
N LYS A 1205 -42.40 0.64 14.78
CA LYS A 1205 -42.89 -0.75 14.71
C LYS A 1205 -43.83 -0.99 13.53
N LYS A 1206 -44.70 -0.05 13.18
CA LYS A 1206 -45.60 -0.18 12.00
C LYS A 1206 -44.84 -0.14 10.69
N GLU A 1207 -43.86 0.75 10.52
CA GLU A 1207 -43.02 0.81 9.30
C GLU A 1207 -42.24 -0.49 9.07
N SER A 1208 -41.80 -1.14 10.16
CA SER A 1208 -41.18 -2.47 10.08
C SER A 1208 -42.14 -3.59 9.63
N LEU A 1209 -43.45 -3.46 9.92
CA LEU A 1209 -44.49 -4.43 9.56
C LEU A 1209 -45.09 -4.18 8.17
N THR A 1210 -45.22 -2.92 7.73
CA THR A 1210 -45.74 -2.59 6.39
C THR A 1210 -44.75 -2.92 5.29
N SER A 1211 -43.44 -2.77 5.49
CA SER A 1211 -42.40 -3.21 4.52
C SER A 1211 -42.50 -4.71 4.20
N THR A 1212 -42.95 -5.50 5.18
CA THR A 1212 -43.16 -6.95 5.03
C THR A 1212 -44.44 -7.29 4.23
N LYS A 1213 -45.46 -6.41 4.24
CA LYS A 1213 -46.71 -6.56 3.48
C LYS A 1213 -46.60 -6.06 2.03
N THR A 1214 -45.86 -4.98 1.75
CA THR A 1214 -45.62 -4.48 0.38
C THR A 1214 -44.83 -5.50 -0.46
N ASN A 1215 -43.95 -6.27 0.18
CA ASN A 1215 -43.25 -7.38 -0.48
C ASN A 1215 -44.14 -8.60 -0.77
N ARG A 1216 -45.28 -8.75 -0.08
CA ARG A 1216 -46.27 -9.82 -0.33
C ARG A 1216 -47.29 -9.43 -1.41
N LEU A 1217 -47.63 -8.15 -1.54
CA LEU A 1217 -48.50 -7.62 -2.61
C LEU A 1217 -47.79 -7.52 -3.97
N LYS A 1218 -46.49 -7.18 -4.00
CA LYS A 1218 -45.69 -7.21 -5.24
C LYS A 1218 -45.45 -8.61 -5.80
N ARG A 1219 -45.67 -9.67 -5.00
CA ARG A 1219 -45.64 -11.07 -5.46
C ARG A 1219 -46.96 -11.56 -6.06
N LYS A 1220 -48.09 -10.90 -5.80
CA LYS A 1220 -49.38 -11.21 -6.46
C LYS A 1220 -49.55 -10.45 -7.78
N SER A 1221 -49.02 -9.24 -7.92
CA SER A 1221 -49.12 -8.47 -9.18
C SER A 1221 -48.18 -8.92 -10.30
N LYS A 1222 -47.22 -9.82 -10.02
CA LYS A 1222 -46.25 -10.31 -11.02
C LYS A 1222 -46.67 -11.63 -11.69
N GLN A 1223 -47.85 -12.16 -11.33
CA GLN A 1223 -48.43 -13.36 -11.95
C GLN A 1223 -49.57 -13.02 -12.95
N GLU A 1224 -49.92 -11.74 -13.12
CA GLU A 1224 -50.97 -11.26 -14.05
C GLU A 1224 -50.46 -10.33 -15.17
N GLN A 1225 -49.14 -10.15 -15.34
CA GLN A 1225 -48.57 -9.39 -16.47
C GLN A 1225 -47.52 -10.21 -17.24
N LEU A 1226 -47.93 -11.41 -17.63
CA LEU A 1226 -47.40 -12.15 -18.79
C LEU A 1226 -48.46 -12.06 -19.89
N SER A 1227 -48.58 -10.90 -20.54
CA SER A 1227 -49.19 -10.74 -21.87
C SER A 1227 -48.93 -9.33 -22.41
N ILE A 1228 -48.37 -9.28 -23.62
CA ILE A 1228 -47.88 -8.15 -24.44
C ILE A 1228 -46.39 -7.84 -24.22
#